data_AF-A0A1G2HLN3-F1
#
_entry.id   AF-A0A1G2HLN3-F1
#
_cell.length_a   1.000
_cell.length_b   1.000
_cell.length_c   1.000
_cell.angle_alpha   90.00
_cell.angle_beta   90.00
_cell.angle_gamma   90.00
#
_symmetry.space_group_name_H-M   'P 1'
#
loop_
_entity.id
_entity.type
_entity.pdbx_description
1 polymer ?
#
loop_
_entity_poly.entity_id
_entity_poly.type
_entity_poly.pdbx_seq_one_letter_code
_entity_poly.pdbx_strand_id
1 'polypeptide(L)'
;MADEKKEKKSEEPLLGVGKVKQREIVEELKESYIDYAMSVIVSRALPDVRDGLKPVHRKILYAMNELGLSAGGKFRKCAAVVGEVMAKYHPHGDTAIYDTLVRMAQDFNMRYPLVNPQGNFGCFTKDTKVRLTDGRNLSFEDLIKEQKEGKKHWTFSFNHKTNRVEVAEIKKPRLTKQNQQIIEIILDNGEKIKCTPNHRFLLRNGKYKEAKNLRFKDSIMAGYFNLKQIKDGAHYLSFLQPLTGKYEFTHKLSDEYNQRFNNIRADINSYILHHKNFNRFDNNPINIVRVTWKEHHDIHAKKAKEIWENSTEEMRERHKNNIMKALSDPKVRKKLSEKSKKYWNNPIYRAKFPPEHFEKMLKSLWEKSGIKEFHGKKIAQQRLDEKFRKKQVLGVHLSNVRRLENNPDMMKELAQRAKISLLKNWKNPEYKNKIIRNKIFKYVNLLLKKHRKSEITPDIYNDERYNNCFPKFEKAIKYFSDFSEILDRAETYNHKIISIRKIIQKEDVYDLTIDNLRNFLLAAGVFVHNSIDGDNSAASRYTEAKLSKFGELMLQDIEKDTVNFTDNYDGTRKEPVVLPSPLPQLLLNGSLGIAVGMATNISPHNLTELTDALIHLLEHPKAETEDLFEFVQGPDFPTGGIIYDQKEIITAYSQGKGSILMRGKAEVIERKDGSEKIVITEIPYQVLKSTLVEEMANLVSEKKIEGIKDIRDLSDREGMRIVIDVKKGYQPQRILNRLYKFTNLQKTFHLNLLALVDGIQPEILSLADVLKYFIEHRKEVATRRTKFELEKAKDRAHILEGLMVALKNIDEVIKTIKKSADKDEAKTNLIKKFKLSEKQAVAILEMRLQTLAGLERKKIEDELKEILERIKELLAILKSPEKLKTIIKKEFLELKEKFGDKRRTKVIKGKLGEITEVDLVPLEETMVTLTTGGYIKRINPATYKIQKRGGKGIMGMKTMGDDIVEHFLCASTHDNLMFFTDSGKVLQTQVYEIPEGTRVARGRGLLNFLELSTEEKVLSLVPVKKEEEGKFKYLVMVTKKGRIKKTALEEFKNVRKSGIIAIKLEKGDMLKKVVKTTGENDIILTTKNGIAIRFKEKDIRPMGRSAAGVKGVNLKKGDEVVGMDVISSFASDEATADKGKRPKQYLLVVMENGYGKRTDINQYKVQGRGGSGIKTAKITPKTGPIVMACKLEDIADEEDLIVISRKGQVIRTGVKSISLLGRATQGVRIMRLEDGDKVASGACLND
;
A
#
# COMPACT_ATOMS: atom_id res chain seq x y z
N MET A 1 55.45 53.07 24.23
CA MET A 1 55.50 53.83 25.49
C MET A 1 54.20 53.53 26.22
N ALA A 2 54.13 52.95 27.41
CA ALA A 2 55.08 52.74 28.50
C ALA A 2 54.88 51.31 29.06
N ASP A 3 55.95 50.54 29.25
CA ASP A 3 56.51 50.15 30.57
C ASP A 3 55.48 49.62 31.58
N GLU A 4 55.60 48.34 31.97
CA GLU A 4 56.25 48.01 33.25
C GLU A 4 56.47 46.49 33.45
N LYS A 5 57.75 46.18 33.72
CA LYS A 5 58.30 45.24 34.72
C LYS A 5 58.00 43.74 34.65
N LYS A 6 59.07 43.05 34.24
CA LYS A 6 59.48 41.71 34.69
C LYS A 6 59.53 41.65 36.22
N GLU A 7 58.86 40.66 36.81
CA GLU A 7 59.34 39.97 38.02
C GLU A 7 59.53 38.49 37.69
N LYS A 8 60.79 38.04 37.75
CA LYS A 8 61.15 36.62 37.83
C LYS A 8 60.98 36.19 39.29
N LYS A 9 60.17 35.17 39.55
CA LYS A 9 60.34 34.31 40.72
C LYS A 9 60.73 32.91 40.26
N SER A 10 61.79 32.44 40.90
CA SER A 10 62.45 31.14 40.82
C SER A 10 61.52 29.98 41.13
N GLU A 11 61.59 28.91 40.33
CA GLU A 11 61.17 27.58 40.76
C GLU A 11 62.32 26.59 40.56
N GLU A 12 62.77 26.05 41.69
CA GLU A 12 63.63 24.86 41.78
C GLU A 12 62.88 23.61 41.30
N PRO A 13 63.60 22.56 40.86
CA PRO A 13 63.01 21.44 40.14
C PRO A 13 62.36 20.43 41.10
N LEU A 14 61.03 20.34 41.07
CA LEU A 14 60.30 19.22 41.65
C LEU A 14 60.35 18.00 40.73
N LEU A 15 60.91 16.91 41.26
CA LEU A 15 60.97 15.60 40.63
C LEU A 15 59.56 15.08 40.24
N GLY A 16 59.36 14.86 38.94
CA GLY A 16 58.81 13.59 38.45
C GLY A 16 57.29 13.36 38.44
N VAL A 17 56.46 14.29 37.93
CA VAL A 17 55.15 13.95 37.32
C VAL A 17 54.81 14.96 36.22
N GLY A 18 55.04 14.60 34.94
CA GLY A 18 54.49 15.29 33.76
C GLY A 18 54.96 16.73 33.51
N LYS A 19 55.08 17.12 32.24
CA LYS A 19 55.26 18.55 31.89
C LYS A 19 53.93 19.27 32.08
N VAL A 20 53.83 20.14 33.08
CA VAL A 20 52.67 21.04 33.24
C VAL A 20 52.77 22.13 32.17
N LYS A 21 51.83 22.16 31.23
CA LYS A 21 51.74 23.18 30.18
C LYS A 21 50.59 24.12 30.52
N GLN A 22 50.89 25.39 30.78
CA GLN A 22 49.86 26.42 30.95
C GLN A 22 49.15 26.62 29.60
N ARG A 23 47.82 26.56 29.59
CA ARG A 23 46.97 26.62 28.38
C ARG A 23 45.75 27.52 28.64
N GLU A 24 45.35 28.26 27.63
CA GLU A 24 44.07 28.99 27.60
C GLU A 24 42.90 28.01 27.55
N ILE A 25 41.87 28.22 28.37
CA ILE A 25 40.72 27.28 28.48
C ILE A 25 40.00 27.15 27.13
N VAL A 26 39.90 28.25 26.37
CA VAL A 26 39.23 28.27 25.07
C VAL A 26 39.99 27.42 24.04
N GLU A 27 41.33 27.51 24.03
CA GLU A 27 42.16 26.71 23.14
C GLU A 27 42.10 25.22 23.51
N GLU A 28 42.19 24.90 24.80
CA GLU A 28 42.10 23.52 25.29
C GLU A 28 40.75 22.88 24.97
N LEU A 29 39.64 23.60 25.21
CA LEU A 29 38.30 23.11 24.87
C LEU A 29 38.13 22.92 23.36
N LYS A 30 38.72 23.80 22.53
CA LYS A 30 38.65 23.69 21.07
C LYS A 30 39.47 22.51 20.55
N GLU A 31 40.71 22.36 21.00
CA GLU A 31 41.57 21.22 20.66
C GLU A 31 40.93 19.90 21.13
N SER A 32 40.54 19.81 22.40
CA SER A 32 39.87 18.63 22.97
C SER A 32 38.54 18.30 22.27
N TYR A 33 37.75 19.31 21.86
CA TYR A 33 36.53 19.08 21.10
C TYR A 33 36.83 18.55 19.69
N ILE A 34 37.83 19.10 19.00
CA ILE A 34 38.24 18.63 17.66
C ILE A 34 38.79 17.21 17.75
N ASP A 35 39.64 16.91 18.73
CA ASP A 35 40.21 15.58 18.94
C ASP A 35 39.12 14.56 19.31
N TYR A 36 38.19 14.95 20.17
CA TYR A 36 37.01 14.13 20.47
C TYR A 36 36.16 13.90 19.21
N ALA A 37 35.82 14.95 18.46
CA ALA A 37 35.03 14.86 17.24
C ALA A 37 35.70 13.95 16.20
N MET A 38 37.01 14.13 15.96
CA MET A 38 37.80 13.30 15.05
C MET A 38 37.87 11.85 15.52
N SER A 39 38.07 11.61 16.82
CA SER A 39 38.07 10.25 17.36
C SER A 39 36.70 9.58 17.15
N VAL A 40 35.58 10.29 17.30
CA VAL A 40 34.23 9.77 17.06
C VAL A 40 33.97 9.53 15.57
N ILE A 41 34.43 10.43 14.70
CA ILE A 41 34.31 10.31 13.24
C ILE A 41 35.02 9.04 12.75
N VAL A 42 36.29 8.88 13.14
CA VAL A 42 37.16 7.77 12.71
C VAL A 42 36.72 6.44 13.33
N SER A 43 36.35 6.42 14.62
CA SER A 43 36.05 5.18 15.33
C SER A 43 34.64 4.63 15.12
N ARG A 44 33.69 5.42 14.58
CA ARG A 44 32.27 5.01 14.51
C ARG A 44 31.51 5.40 13.25
N ALA A 45 31.74 6.59 12.69
CA ALA A 45 30.72 7.23 11.87
C ALA A 45 30.88 7.00 10.36
N LEU A 46 32.10 7.15 9.84
CA LEU A 46 32.41 7.09 8.41
C LEU A 46 33.02 5.74 7.99
N PRO A 47 32.75 5.28 6.75
CA PRO A 47 33.46 4.15 6.18
C PRO A 47 34.87 4.55 5.72
N ASP A 48 35.80 3.59 5.67
CA ASP A 48 37.10 3.78 5.02
C ASP A 48 36.99 3.45 3.54
N VAL A 49 37.66 4.21 2.67
CA VAL A 49 37.59 4.02 1.23
C VAL A 49 38.15 2.67 0.76
N ARG A 50 39.11 2.10 1.49
CA ARG A 50 39.82 0.87 1.11
C ARG A 50 38.94 -0.37 1.13
N ASP A 51 38.18 -0.57 2.21
CA ASP A 51 37.29 -1.73 2.36
C ASP A 51 35.80 -1.36 2.37
N GLY A 52 35.48 -0.08 2.38
CA GLY A 52 34.11 0.43 2.33
C GLY A 52 33.26 0.17 3.57
N LEU A 53 33.85 -0.33 4.64
CA LEU A 53 33.15 -0.71 5.86
C LEU A 53 33.35 0.31 6.97
N LYS A 54 32.37 0.39 7.87
CA LYS A 54 32.52 1.10 9.13
C LYS A 54 33.23 0.22 10.15
N PRO A 55 33.89 0.78 11.17
CA PRO A 55 34.58 -0.01 12.19
C PRO A 55 33.73 -1.12 12.82
N VAL A 56 32.45 -0.84 13.14
CA VAL A 56 31.52 -1.85 13.69
C VAL A 56 31.23 -3.00 12.71
N HIS A 57 31.17 -2.73 11.40
CA HIS A 57 30.97 -3.78 10.39
C HIS A 57 32.17 -4.74 10.36
N ARG A 58 33.40 -4.20 10.36
CA ARG A 58 34.63 -5.00 10.38
C ARG A 58 34.70 -5.90 11.61
N LYS A 59 34.44 -5.32 12.79
CA LYS A 59 34.46 -6.03 14.08
C LYS A 59 33.47 -7.19 14.10
N ILE A 60 32.25 -6.97 13.57
CA ILE A 60 31.24 -8.04 13.46
C ILE A 60 31.72 -9.15 12.52
N LEU A 61 32.18 -8.83 11.31
CA LEU A 61 32.63 -9.84 10.34
C LEU A 61 33.83 -10.62 10.88
N TYR A 62 34.82 -9.94 11.46
CA TYR A 62 36.01 -10.56 12.03
C TYR A 62 35.67 -11.47 13.21
N ALA A 63 34.83 -11.02 14.15
CA ALA A 63 34.38 -11.86 15.26
C ALA A 63 33.58 -13.08 14.78
N MET A 64 32.75 -12.94 13.74
CA MET A 64 32.04 -14.07 13.13
C MET A 64 33.00 -15.08 12.49
N ASN A 65 34.10 -14.60 11.89
CA ASN A 65 35.17 -15.44 11.34
C ASN A 65 35.87 -16.25 12.43
N GLU A 66 36.27 -15.59 13.53
CA GLU A 66 36.91 -16.26 14.67
C GLU A 66 36.01 -17.31 15.33
N LEU A 67 34.69 -17.07 15.35
CA LEU A 67 33.70 -18.03 15.82
C LEU A 67 33.46 -19.20 14.85
N GLY A 68 34.11 -19.22 13.68
CA GLY A 68 33.94 -20.24 12.65
C GLY A 68 32.60 -20.19 11.92
N LEU A 69 31.97 -19.01 11.83
CA LEU A 69 30.65 -18.83 11.23
C LEU A 69 30.72 -18.57 9.71
N SER A 70 31.47 -19.39 8.98
CA SER A 70 31.58 -19.31 7.52
C SER A 70 30.24 -19.50 6.80
N ALA A 71 30.17 -19.22 5.50
CA ALA A 71 28.94 -19.37 4.73
C ALA A 71 28.43 -20.81 4.69
N GLY A 72 29.34 -21.79 4.72
CA GLY A 72 29.04 -23.22 4.86
C GLY A 72 28.73 -23.66 6.30
N GLY A 73 29.07 -22.83 7.29
CA GLY A 73 28.93 -23.13 8.71
C GLY A 73 27.48 -23.23 9.21
N LYS A 74 27.35 -23.71 10.45
CA LYS A 74 26.07 -23.74 11.19
C LYS A 74 25.75 -22.33 11.67
N PHE A 75 24.47 -21.96 11.60
CA PHE A 75 23.99 -20.71 12.20
C PHE A 75 24.21 -20.74 13.72
N ARG A 76 24.60 -19.59 14.28
CA ARG A 76 24.69 -19.39 15.74
C ARG A 76 23.85 -18.23 16.19
N LYS A 77 23.42 -18.26 17.45
CA LYS A 77 22.62 -17.19 18.05
C LYS A 77 23.32 -15.83 17.88
N CYS A 78 22.56 -14.83 17.44
CA CYS A 78 23.07 -13.46 17.30
C CYS A 78 23.57 -12.92 18.65
N ALA A 79 22.99 -13.35 19.77
CA ALA A 79 23.49 -13.02 21.12
C ALA A 79 24.93 -13.51 21.37
N ALA A 80 25.34 -14.63 20.76
CA ALA A 80 26.72 -15.10 20.87
C ALA A 80 27.66 -14.19 20.07
N VAL A 81 27.28 -13.82 18.84
CA VAL A 81 28.05 -12.88 18.01
C VAL A 81 28.14 -11.51 18.67
N VAL A 82 27.01 -10.97 19.15
CA VAL A 82 26.96 -9.68 19.85
C VAL A 82 27.79 -9.73 21.13
N GLY A 83 27.68 -10.81 21.92
CA GLY A 83 28.49 -11.00 23.12
C GLY A 83 29.99 -11.06 22.82
N GLU A 84 30.38 -11.75 21.75
CA GLU A 84 31.77 -11.85 21.32
C GLU A 84 32.35 -10.49 20.91
N VAL A 85 31.62 -9.75 20.06
CA VAL A 85 32.01 -8.42 19.60
C VAL A 85 32.12 -7.45 20.78
N MET A 86 31.14 -7.49 21.69
CA MET A 86 31.12 -6.61 22.86
C MET A 86 32.26 -6.96 23.84
N ALA A 87 32.51 -8.24 24.08
CA ALA A 87 33.57 -8.67 25.00
C ALA A 87 34.96 -8.32 24.46
N LYS A 88 35.21 -8.58 23.18
CA LYS A 88 36.56 -8.53 22.61
C LYS A 88 36.90 -7.26 21.84
N TYR A 89 35.93 -6.61 21.18
CA TYR A 89 36.23 -5.62 20.14
C TYR A 89 35.51 -4.29 20.29
N HIS A 90 34.38 -4.23 20.99
CA HIS A 90 33.51 -3.05 21.01
C HIS A 90 33.04 -2.68 22.41
N PRO A 91 33.45 -1.53 22.98
CA PRO A 91 33.18 -1.16 24.37
C PRO A 91 31.76 -0.62 24.63
N HIS A 92 30.80 -0.81 23.71
CA HIS A 92 29.46 -0.18 23.78
C HIS A 92 28.31 -1.19 23.64
N GLY A 93 27.09 -0.68 23.86
CA GLY A 93 25.87 -1.47 24.08
C GLY A 93 25.50 -2.48 22.99
N ASP A 94 24.97 -3.61 23.45
CA ASP A 94 24.53 -4.78 22.67
C ASP A 94 23.58 -4.44 21.50
N THR A 95 22.73 -3.44 21.69
CA THR A 95 21.66 -3.06 20.76
C THR A 95 22.23 -2.49 19.47
N ALA A 96 23.27 -1.64 19.54
CA ALA A 96 23.88 -1.05 18.35
C ALA A 96 24.52 -2.14 17.46
N ILE A 97 25.27 -3.05 18.07
CA ILE A 97 25.90 -4.19 17.38
C ILE A 97 24.82 -5.07 16.74
N TYR A 98 23.74 -5.33 17.47
CA TYR A 98 22.65 -6.18 16.99
C TYR A 98 21.88 -5.55 15.81
N ASP A 99 21.56 -4.26 15.89
CA ASP A 99 20.87 -3.54 14.81
C ASP A 99 21.73 -3.48 13.55
N THR A 100 23.04 -3.29 13.71
CA THR A 100 24.00 -3.39 12.61
C THR A 100 24.00 -4.78 11.97
N LEU A 101 24.07 -5.84 12.79
CA LEU A 101 24.02 -7.23 12.31
C LEU A 101 22.74 -7.53 11.54
N VAL A 102 21.60 -7.03 12.01
CA VAL A 102 20.29 -7.18 11.34
C VAL A 102 20.27 -6.45 10.00
N ARG A 103 20.77 -5.22 9.93
CA ARG A 103 20.86 -4.44 8.69
C ARG A 103 21.75 -5.09 7.64
N MET A 104 22.83 -5.74 8.06
CA MET A 104 23.74 -6.50 7.19
C MET A 104 23.11 -7.77 6.60
N ALA A 105 21.96 -8.18 7.12
CA ALA A 105 21.24 -9.38 6.74
C ALA A 105 19.93 -9.12 5.95
N GLN A 106 19.55 -7.85 5.76
CA GLN A 106 18.32 -7.46 5.08
C GLN A 106 18.58 -7.13 3.60
N ASP A 107 17.92 -7.88 2.71
CA ASP A 107 18.05 -7.80 1.24
C ASP A 107 17.39 -6.57 0.60
N PHE A 108 16.52 -5.88 1.32
CA PHE A 108 15.98 -4.56 0.94
C PHE A 108 16.86 -3.39 1.45
N ASN A 109 17.79 -3.65 2.36
CA ASN A 109 18.71 -2.64 2.90
C ASN A 109 20.08 -2.68 2.20
N MET A 110 20.66 -3.89 2.10
CA MET A 110 21.90 -4.16 1.37
C MET A 110 21.60 -4.96 0.12
N ARG A 111 22.17 -4.52 -1.01
CA ARG A 111 22.03 -5.20 -2.29
C ARG A 111 22.71 -6.58 -2.28
N TYR A 112 23.87 -6.66 -1.63
CA TYR A 112 24.64 -7.88 -1.40
C TYR A 112 24.81 -8.09 0.12
N PRO A 113 23.87 -8.80 0.77
CA PRO A 113 23.93 -9.04 2.22
C PRO A 113 25.24 -9.71 2.63
N LEU A 114 25.88 -9.18 3.67
CA LEU A 114 27.12 -9.73 4.22
C LEU A 114 26.86 -10.83 5.26
N VAL A 115 25.64 -10.88 5.79
CA VAL A 115 25.24 -11.84 6.83
C VAL A 115 23.99 -12.58 6.37
N ASN A 116 23.97 -13.88 6.58
CA ASN A 116 22.77 -14.69 6.39
C ASN A 116 22.01 -14.80 7.71
N PRO A 117 20.73 -14.39 7.77
CA PRO A 117 19.92 -14.49 8.97
C PRO A 117 19.18 -15.84 9.06
N GLN A 118 18.92 -16.29 10.29
CA GLN A 118 17.97 -17.34 10.63
C GLN A 118 17.21 -16.93 11.90
N GLY A 119 15.89 -16.76 11.84
CA GLY A 119 15.11 -16.14 12.93
C GLY A 119 13.75 -16.79 13.20
N ASN A 120 13.19 -16.59 14.40
CA ASN A 120 12.01 -17.29 14.95
C ASN A 120 10.64 -16.77 14.45
N PHE A 121 10.10 -17.39 13.40
CA PHE A 121 8.72 -17.20 12.94
C PHE A 121 7.79 -18.40 13.21
N GLY A 122 7.82 -18.99 14.41
CA GLY A 122 6.96 -20.12 14.77
C GLY A 122 6.73 -20.22 16.28
N CYS A 123 5.48 -20.44 16.69
CA CYS A 123 5.08 -20.25 18.08
C CYS A 123 4.45 -21.48 18.75
N PHE A 124 3.66 -22.29 18.06
CA PHE A 124 2.82 -23.32 18.68
C PHE A 124 2.94 -24.70 18.03
N THR A 125 2.67 -25.79 18.75
CA THR A 125 2.67 -27.15 18.18
C THR A 125 1.41 -27.42 17.32
N LYS A 126 1.48 -28.43 16.44
CA LYS A 126 0.40 -28.75 15.48
C LYS A 126 -0.98 -28.96 16.10
N ASP A 127 -1.02 -29.52 17.31
CA ASP A 127 -2.21 -29.90 18.07
C ASP A 127 -2.85 -28.72 18.82
N THR A 128 -2.18 -27.57 18.86
CA THR A 128 -2.71 -26.38 19.54
C THR A 128 -3.98 -25.90 18.85
N LYS A 129 -5.07 -25.76 19.62
CA LYS A 129 -6.40 -25.42 19.10
C LYS A 129 -6.71 -23.94 19.23
N VAL A 130 -7.27 -23.36 18.18
CA VAL A 130 -7.77 -21.98 18.12
C VAL A 130 -9.28 -21.98 18.33
N ARG A 131 -9.78 -21.04 19.13
CA ARG A 131 -11.23 -20.85 19.36
C ARG A 131 -11.82 -20.10 18.17
N LEU A 132 -12.76 -20.70 17.45
CA LEU A 132 -13.44 -20.06 16.32
C LEU A 132 -14.77 -19.44 16.71
N THR A 133 -15.22 -18.46 15.93
CA THR A 133 -16.53 -17.79 16.14
C THR A 133 -17.73 -18.67 15.77
N ASP A 134 -17.52 -19.71 14.95
CA ASP A 134 -18.55 -20.70 14.58
C ASP A 134 -18.81 -21.74 15.70
N GLY A 135 -18.09 -21.64 16.81
CA GLY A 135 -18.19 -22.53 17.98
C GLY A 135 -17.24 -23.73 17.95
N ARG A 136 -16.53 -23.96 16.83
CA ARG A 136 -15.54 -25.04 16.73
C ARG A 136 -14.20 -24.64 17.37
N ASN A 137 -13.44 -25.66 17.77
CA ASN A 137 -12.05 -25.52 18.21
C ASN A 137 -11.19 -26.36 17.27
N LEU A 138 -10.52 -25.72 16.31
CA LEU A 138 -9.69 -26.41 15.31
C LEU A 138 -8.22 -26.33 15.68
N SER A 139 -7.48 -27.42 15.47
CA SER A 139 -6.02 -27.43 15.59
C SER A 139 -5.37 -26.63 14.46
N PHE A 140 -4.09 -26.27 14.59
CA PHE A 140 -3.36 -25.65 13.48
C PHE A 140 -3.32 -26.57 12.24
N GLU A 141 -3.21 -27.88 12.44
CA GLU A 141 -3.27 -28.88 11.36
C GLU A 141 -4.62 -28.84 10.61
N ASP A 142 -5.73 -28.83 11.36
CA ASP A 142 -7.07 -28.77 10.77
C ASP A 142 -7.34 -27.44 10.08
N LEU A 143 -6.86 -26.33 10.65
CA LEU A 143 -6.98 -25.00 10.04
C LEU A 143 -6.24 -24.92 8.71
N ILE A 144 -5.04 -25.51 8.61
CA ILE A 144 -4.29 -25.57 7.34
C ILE A 144 -5.04 -26.39 6.31
N LYS A 145 -5.62 -27.53 6.74
CA LYS A 145 -6.38 -28.41 5.85
C LYS A 145 -7.64 -27.72 5.31
N GLU A 146 -8.47 -27.16 6.20
CA GLU A 146 -9.69 -26.46 5.80
C GLU A 146 -9.39 -25.22 4.95
N GLN A 147 -8.29 -24.50 5.21
CA GLN A 147 -7.90 -23.36 4.38
C GLN A 147 -7.39 -23.76 2.98
N LYS A 148 -6.71 -24.89 2.83
CA LYS A 148 -6.36 -25.44 1.50
C LYS A 148 -7.59 -25.80 0.67
N GLU A 149 -8.70 -26.15 1.32
CA GLU A 149 -10.01 -26.37 0.69
C GLU A 149 -10.76 -25.05 0.38
N GLY A 150 -10.14 -23.89 0.63
CA GLY A 150 -10.71 -22.56 0.36
C GLY A 150 -11.66 -22.05 1.45
N LYS A 151 -11.76 -22.72 2.61
CA LYS A 151 -12.60 -22.26 3.73
C LYS A 151 -11.91 -21.10 4.47
N LYS A 152 -12.72 -20.14 4.91
CA LYS A 152 -12.28 -19.00 5.72
C LYS A 152 -12.72 -19.17 7.18
N HIS A 153 -11.88 -18.70 8.11
CA HIS A 153 -12.12 -18.84 9.54
C HIS A 153 -11.99 -17.50 10.27
N TRP A 154 -12.72 -17.35 11.38
CA TRP A 154 -12.69 -16.16 12.23
C TRP A 154 -12.51 -16.56 13.70
N THR A 155 -11.80 -15.73 14.45
CA THR A 155 -11.54 -15.90 15.89
C THR A 155 -11.76 -14.58 16.63
N PHE A 156 -11.58 -14.59 17.94
CA PHE A 156 -11.64 -13.41 18.79
C PHE A 156 -10.24 -12.83 18.99
N SER A 157 -10.13 -11.50 18.98
CA SER A 157 -8.88 -10.76 19.13
C SER A 157 -9.08 -9.54 20.02
N PHE A 158 -8.08 -9.19 20.83
CA PHE A 158 -8.10 -8.03 21.71
C PHE A 158 -7.55 -6.78 21.01
N ASN A 159 -8.33 -5.70 20.94
CA ASN A 159 -7.90 -4.45 20.33
C ASN A 159 -7.30 -3.51 21.37
N HIS A 160 -5.99 -3.23 21.28
CA HIS A 160 -5.26 -2.35 22.21
C HIS A 160 -5.69 -0.89 22.14
N LYS A 161 -6.25 -0.42 21.01
CA LYS A 161 -6.69 0.98 20.85
C LYS A 161 -8.07 1.20 21.50
N THR A 162 -8.99 0.26 21.28
CA THR A 162 -10.37 0.37 21.80
C THR A 162 -10.56 -0.35 23.13
N ASN A 163 -9.55 -1.10 23.59
CA ASN A 163 -9.56 -1.85 24.84
C ASN A 163 -10.72 -2.87 24.92
N ARG A 164 -11.20 -3.35 23.76
CA ARG A 164 -12.30 -4.30 23.61
C ARG A 164 -11.88 -5.53 22.81
N VAL A 165 -12.51 -6.66 23.07
CA VAL A 165 -12.41 -7.86 22.24
C VAL A 165 -13.35 -7.74 21.05
N GLU A 166 -12.82 -8.04 19.88
CA GLU A 166 -13.46 -7.94 18.58
C GLU A 166 -13.28 -9.26 17.80
N VAL A 167 -14.06 -9.45 16.72
CA VAL A 167 -13.90 -10.60 15.81
C VAL A 167 -12.85 -10.26 14.75
N ALA A 168 -12.01 -11.23 14.38
CA ALA A 168 -10.97 -11.07 13.37
C ALA A 168 -10.85 -12.31 12.47
N GLU A 169 -10.54 -12.10 11.18
CA GLU A 169 -10.30 -13.19 10.20
C GLU A 169 -8.93 -13.83 10.45
N ILE A 170 -8.88 -15.16 10.44
CA ILE A 170 -7.64 -15.94 10.45
C ILE A 170 -7.12 -16.02 9.01
N LYS A 171 -5.87 -15.62 8.80
CA LYS A 171 -5.17 -15.72 7.52
C LYS A 171 -3.93 -16.60 7.65
N LYS A 172 -3.55 -17.28 6.56
CA LYS A 172 -2.28 -18.01 6.39
C LYS A 172 -1.82 -18.88 7.61
N PRO A 173 -2.66 -19.76 8.20
CA PRO A 173 -2.18 -20.79 9.12
C PRO A 173 -1.20 -21.68 8.35
N ARG A 174 -0.04 -21.98 8.95
CA ARG A 174 1.03 -22.69 8.26
C ARG A 174 1.98 -23.39 9.24
N LEU A 175 2.58 -24.49 8.77
CA LEU A 175 3.83 -24.99 9.36
C LEU A 175 4.89 -23.91 9.16
N THR A 176 5.60 -23.56 10.23
CA THR A 176 6.58 -22.48 10.19
C THR A 176 8.00 -22.95 10.39
N LYS A 177 8.23 -23.88 11.32
CA LYS A 177 9.54 -24.46 11.61
C LYS A 177 9.41 -25.91 12.03
N GLN A 178 10.44 -26.70 11.75
CA GLN A 178 10.53 -28.08 12.19
C GLN A 178 11.48 -28.22 13.39
N ASN A 179 11.28 -29.26 14.20
CA ASN A 179 12.22 -29.69 15.24
C ASN A 179 12.65 -28.58 16.23
N GLN A 180 11.69 -27.86 16.82
CA GLN A 180 11.93 -26.76 17.77
C GLN A 180 11.78 -27.20 19.23
N GLN A 181 12.51 -26.54 20.13
CA GLN A 181 12.36 -26.74 21.57
C GLN A 181 11.03 -26.16 22.06
N ILE A 182 10.29 -26.92 22.85
CA ILE A 182 8.95 -26.55 23.33
C ILE A 182 8.95 -26.43 24.86
N ILE A 183 8.15 -25.49 25.36
CA ILE A 183 7.72 -25.45 26.76
C ILE A 183 6.22 -25.67 26.84
N GLU A 184 5.80 -26.41 27.86
CA GLU A 184 4.39 -26.63 28.21
C GLU A 184 4.02 -25.71 29.37
N ILE A 185 3.07 -24.82 29.14
CA ILE A 185 2.48 -23.96 30.17
C ILE A 185 1.18 -24.61 30.63
N ILE A 186 1.07 -24.83 31.94
CA ILE A 186 -0.12 -25.38 32.59
C ILE A 186 -0.85 -24.25 33.31
N LEU A 187 -2.09 -24.01 32.92
CA LEU A 187 -2.97 -23.01 33.51
C LEU A 187 -3.78 -23.57 34.69
N ASP A 188 -4.29 -22.69 35.54
CA ASP A 188 -5.13 -23.03 36.71
C ASP A 188 -6.47 -23.70 36.38
N ASN A 189 -6.95 -23.53 35.16
CA ASN A 189 -8.13 -24.21 34.63
C ASN A 189 -7.83 -25.65 34.12
N GLY A 190 -6.57 -26.10 34.20
CA GLY A 190 -6.11 -27.42 33.76
C GLY A 190 -5.71 -27.50 32.28
N GLU A 191 -5.88 -26.43 31.51
CA GLU A 191 -5.46 -26.38 30.10
C GLU A 191 -3.94 -26.30 29.96
N LYS A 192 -3.43 -26.91 28.89
CA LYS A 192 -2.00 -26.98 28.59
C LYS A 192 -1.70 -26.32 27.25
N ILE A 193 -0.69 -25.48 27.21
CA ILE A 193 -0.27 -24.77 26.01
C ILE A 193 1.19 -25.09 25.72
N LYS A 194 1.43 -25.78 24.60
CA LYS A 194 2.77 -26.09 24.10
C LYS A 194 3.21 -25.01 23.12
N CYS A 195 4.28 -24.30 23.44
CA CYS A 195 4.79 -23.21 22.61
C CYS A 195 6.31 -23.08 22.67
N THR A 196 6.87 -22.31 21.75
CA THR A 196 8.29 -21.96 21.79
C THR A 196 8.58 -21.07 23.01
N PRO A 197 9.75 -21.21 23.66
CA PRO A 197 10.12 -20.43 24.86
C PRO A 197 9.99 -18.90 24.71
N ASN A 198 10.09 -18.39 23.50
CA ASN A 198 10.05 -16.97 23.17
C ASN A 198 8.66 -16.45 22.79
N HIS A 199 7.64 -17.31 22.73
CA HIS A 199 6.29 -16.89 22.42
C HIS A 199 5.76 -15.90 23.46
N ARG A 200 5.04 -14.86 23.04
CA ARG A 200 4.55 -13.78 23.94
C ARG A 200 3.08 -13.97 24.31
N PHE A 201 2.82 -14.07 25.61
CA PHE A 201 1.48 -14.09 26.18
C PHE A 201 1.04 -12.69 26.58
N LEU A 202 -0.22 -12.35 26.30
CA LEU A 202 -0.84 -11.10 26.76
C LEU A 202 -1.25 -11.26 28.23
N LEU A 203 -0.67 -10.46 29.12
CA LEU A 203 -1.06 -10.43 30.53
C LEU A 203 -2.34 -9.63 30.74
N ARG A 204 -3.02 -9.85 31.87
CA ARG A 204 -4.26 -9.14 32.21
C ARG A 204 -4.10 -7.61 32.32
N ASN A 205 -2.89 -7.13 32.59
CA ASN A 205 -2.56 -5.70 32.63
C ASN A 205 -2.27 -5.09 31.23
N GLY A 206 -2.48 -5.85 30.16
CA GLY A 206 -2.27 -5.41 28.77
C GLY A 206 -0.83 -5.52 28.26
N LYS A 207 0.15 -5.88 29.11
CA LYS A 207 1.55 -6.06 28.70
C LYS A 207 1.81 -7.46 28.17
N TYR A 208 2.75 -7.60 27.24
CA TYR A 208 3.20 -8.91 26.76
C TYR A 208 4.39 -9.44 27.56
N LYS A 209 4.40 -10.75 27.84
CA LYS A 209 5.52 -11.43 28.49
C LYS A 209 5.85 -12.73 27.77
N GLU A 210 7.13 -13.02 27.60
CA GLU A 210 7.59 -14.24 26.93
C GLU A 210 7.33 -15.48 27.79
N ALA A 211 7.00 -16.58 27.14
CA ALA A 211 6.59 -17.85 27.72
C ALA A 211 7.60 -18.38 28.75
N LYS A 212 8.91 -18.28 28.46
CA LYS A 212 9.98 -18.67 29.39
C LYS A 212 10.14 -17.76 30.61
N ASN A 213 9.65 -16.52 30.54
CA ASN A 213 9.77 -15.50 31.58
C ASN A 213 8.51 -15.42 32.46
N LEU A 214 7.45 -16.14 32.09
CA LEU A 214 6.26 -16.30 32.90
C LEU A 214 6.62 -16.94 34.25
N ARG A 215 5.96 -16.50 35.33
CA ARG A 215 6.18 -17.01 36.69
C ARG A 215 4.89 -17.63 37.23
N PHE A 216 5.04 -18.47 38.25
CA PHE A 216 3.91 -18.99 39.02
C PHE A 216 2.99 -17.83 39.46
N LYS A 217 1.68 -17.99 39.28
CA LYS A 217 0.62 -16.99 39.54
C LYS A 217 0.53 -15.78 38.59
N ASP A 218 1.37 -15.67 37.56
CA ASP A 218 1.17 -14.63 36.52
C ASP A 218 -0.24 -14.81 35.88
N SER A 219 -1.00 -13.73 35.77
CA SER A 219 -2.37 -13.74 35.23
C SER A 219 -2.38 -13.36 33.75
N ILE A 220 -2.81 -14.32 32.91
CA ILE A 220 -2.89 -14.15 31.46
C ILE A 220 -4.27 -13.57 31.11
N MET A 221 -4.34 -12.75 30.06
CA MET A 221 -5.57 -12.22 29.52
C MET A 221 -6.45 -13.36 28.99
N ALA A 222 -7.62 -13.54 29.63
CA ALA A 222 -8.53 -14.64 29.35
C ALA A 222 -9.81 -14.19 28.64
N GLY A 223 -10.35 -15.05 27.77
CA GLY A 223 -11.65 -14.87 27.14
C GLY A 223 -12.76 -15.58 27.91
N TYR A 224 -13.64 -14.82 28.58
CA TYR A 224 -14.76 -15.39 29.34
C TYR A 224 -16.05 -15.38 28.52
N PHE A 225 -16.65 -16.56 28.37
CA PHE A 225 -17.93 -16.74 27.67
C PHE A 225 -19.05 -17.07 28.65
N ASN A 226 -20.28 -16.65 28.32
CA ASN A 226 -21.49 -16.99 29.06
C ASN A 226 -22.69 -17.19 28.13
N LEU A 227 -23.62 -18.06 28.51
CA LEU A 227 -24.89 -18.28 27.82
C LEU A 227 -25.98 -17.43 28.47
N LYS A 228 -26.40 -16.36 27.81
CA LYS A 228 -27.46 -15.47 28.31
C LYS A 228 -28.80 -15.89 27.72
N GLN A 229 -29.77 -16.18 28.59
CA GLN A 229 -31.16 -16.45 28.18
C GLN A 229 -31.90 -15.13 27.92
N ILE A 230 -32.62 -15.03 26.81
CA ILE A 230 -33.54 -13.92 26.52
C ILE A 230 -34.99 -14.32 26.83
N LYS A 231 -35.91 -13.33 26.90
CA LYS A 231 -37.29 -13.47 27.39
C LYS A 231 -38.11 -14.61 26.74
N ASP A 232 -37.76 -15.02 25.52
CA ASP A 232 -38.44 -16.12 24.79
C ASP A 232 -37.84 -17.52 25.05
N GLY A 233 -36.98 -17.65 26.08
CA GLY A 233 -36.35 -18.92 26.46
C GLY A 233 -35.11 -19.31 25.64
N ALA A 234 -34.75 -18.54 24.61
CA ALA A 234 -33.58 -18.75 23.77
C ALA A 234 -32.26 -18.38 24.49
N HIS A 235 -31.20 -19.18 24.30
CA HIS A 235 -29.86 -18.89 24.81
C HIS A 235 -28.94 -18.40 23.70
N TYR A 236 -28.22 -17.32 23.94
CA TYR A 236 -27.17 -16.80 23.05
C TYR A 236 -25.82 -16.74 23.75
N LEU A 237 -24.77 -17.01 22.98
CA LEU A 237 -23.40 -16.88 23.46
C LEU A 237 -23.03 -15.40 23.60
N SER A 238 -22.38 -15.07 24.71
CA SER A 238 -21.89 -13.74 25.02
C SER A 238 -20.46 -13.79 25.53
N PHE A 239 -19.69 -12.76 25.26
CA PHE A 239 -18.29 -12.59 25.62
C PHE A 239 -18.14 -11.44 26.63
N LEU A 240 -17.36 -11.66 27.69
CA LEU A 240 -17.08 -10.64 28.71
C LEU A 240 -16.01 -9.68 28.20
N GLN A 241 -16.34 -8.41 28.09
CA GLN A 241 -15.35 -7.38 27.76
C GLN A 241 -14.40 -7.17 28.97
N PRO A 242 -13.07 -7.36 28.81
CA PRO A 242 -12.14 -7.44 29.94
C PRO A 242 -12.09 -6.21 30.85
N LEU A 243 -12.29 -5.01 30.30
CA LEU A 243 -12.20 -3.74 31.03
C LEU A 243 -13.54 -3.19 31.49
N THR A 244 -14.63 -3.40 30.73
CA THR A 244 -15.96 -2.91 31.12
C THR A 244 -16.72 -3.87 32.03
N GLY A 245 -16.30 -5.14 32.10
CA GLY A 245 -16.97 -6.19 32.88
C GLY A 245 -18.37 -6.55 32.37
N LYS A 246 -18.76 -6.05 31.19
CA LYS A 246 -20.08 -6.30 30.58
C LYS A 246 -20.00 -7.45 29.58
N TYR A 247 -21.05 -8.27 29.57
CA TYR A 247 -21.22 -9.32 28.56
C TYR A 247 -21.89 -8.76 27.30
N GLU A 248 -21.22 -8.94 26.17
CA GLU A 248 -21.72 -8.59 24.84
C GLU A 248 -22.00 -9.83 24.01
N PHE A 249 -23.07 -9.84 23.22
CA PHE A 249 -23.43 -11.01 22.43
C PHE A 249 -22.43 -11.23 21.28
N THR A 250 -21.95 -12.47 21.09
CA THR A 250 -20.94 -12.77 20.06
C THR A 250 -21.45 -12.52 18.64
N HIS A 251 -22.72 -12.78 18.34
CA HIS A 251 -23.33 -12.45 17.04
C HIS A 251 -23.34 -10.93 16.76
N LYS A 252 -23.40 -10.08 17.79
CA LYS A 252 -23.25 -8.62 17.62
C LYS A 252 -21.82 -8.24 17.26
N LEU A 253 -20.82 -8.87 17.91
CA LEU A 253 -19.40 -8.66 17.56
C LEU A 253 -19.11 -9.06 16.10
N SER A 254 -19.72 -10.15 15.62
CA SER A 254 -19.61 -10.59 14.22
C SER A 254 -20.30 -9.65 13.23
N ASP A 255 -21.42 -9.04 13.63
CA ASP A 255 -22.09 -8.00 12.83
C ASP A 255 -21.30 -6.68 12.82
N GLU A 256 -20.68 -6.28 13.93
CA GLU A 256 -19.75 -5.15 13.97
C GLU A 256 -18.57 -5.37 13.01
N TYR A 257 -18.03 -6.59 12.95
CA TYR A 257 -17.02 -6.96 11.94
C TYR A 257 -17.54 -6.77 10.51
N ASN A 258 -18.75 -7.25 10.21
CA ASN A 258 -19.36 -7.10 8.88
C ASN A 258 -19.58 -5.63 8.49
N GLN A 259 -19.98 -4.77 9.44
CA GLN A 259 -20.11 -3.34 9.19
C GLN A 259 -18.77 -2.69 8.84
N ARG A 260 -17.68 -3.06 9.53
CA ARG A 260 -16.34 -2.50 9.32
C ARG A 260 -15.69 -2.97 8.01
N PHE A 261 -15.79 -4.27 7.69
CA PHE A 261 -15.00 -4.87 6.62
C PHE A 261 -15.79 -5.34 5.40
N ASN A 262 -17.12 -5.51 5.52
CA ASN A 262 -17.99 -5.99 4.43
C ASN A 262 -18.96 -4.91 3.90
N ASN A 263 -18.73 -3.62 4.19
CA ASN A 263 -19.48 -2.48 3.65
C ASN A 263 -21.01 -2.57 3.83
N ILE A 264 -21.48 -3.16 4.92
CA ILE A 264 -22.90 -3.19 5.26
C ILE A 264 -23.27 -1.84 5.92
N ARG A 265 -24.09 -1.02 5.25
CA ARG A 265 -24.52 0.31 5.74
C ARG A 265 -25.08 0.23 7.18
N ALA A 266 -24.74 1.22 7.99
CA ALA A 266 -25.23 1.39 9.37
C ALA A 266 -26.68 1.90 9.47
N ASP A 267 -27.35 2.13 8.34
CA ASP A 267 -28.57 2.95 8.28
C ASP A 267 -29.83 2.23 8.81
N ILE A 268 -30.48 2.88 9.77
CA ILE A 268 -31.89 2.81 10.23
C ILE A 268 -32.22 1.74 11.31
N ASN A 269 -32.90 2.22 12.37
CA ASN A 269 -33.30 1.57 13.63
C ASN A 269 -34.28 0.37 13.53
N SER A 270 -34.29 -0.44 12.47
CA SER A 270 -35.34 -1.48 12.28
C SER A 270 -34.89 -2.82 11.68
N TYR A 271 -33.63 -3.20 11.82
CA TYR A 271 -33.12 -4.50 11.33
C TYR A 271 -32.88 -5.51 12.46
N ILE A 272 -33.16 -6.78 12.19
CA ILE A 272 -32.89 -7.92 13.07
C ILE A 272 -31.65 -8.67 12.56
N LEU A 273 -30.78 -9.09 13.48
CA LEU A 273 -29.70 -10.02 13.17
C LEU A 273 -30.23 -11.45 13.09
N HIS A 274 -30.08 -12.08 11.93
CA HIS A 274 -30.51 -13.45 11.66
C HIS A 274 -29.32 -14.33 11.27
N HIS A 275 -29.31 -15.55 11.77
CA HIS A 275 -28.36 -16.60 11.39
C HIS A 275 -28.87 -17.31 10.13
N LYS A 276 -28.16 -17.23 9.00
CA LYS A 276 -28.60 -17.85 7.72
C LYS A 276 -28.91 -19.34 7.88
N ASN A 277 -28.11 -20.05 8.66
CA ASN A 277 -28.28 -21.48 8.93
C ASN A 277 -29.19 -21.81 10.13
N PHE A 278 -29.83 -20.81 10.75
CA PHE A 278 -30.68 -20.93 11.93
C PHE A 278 -29.96 -21.46 13.20
N ASN A 279 -28.64 -21.69 13.14
CA ASN A 279 -27.83 -22.10 14.29
C ASN A 279 -27.34 -20.86 15.07
N ARG A 280 -27.92 -20.64 16.24
CA ARG A 280 -27.65 -19.47 17.11
C ARG A 280 -26.23 -19.45 17.71
N PHE A 281 -25.51 -20.56 17.64
CA PHE A 281 -24.14 -20.68 18.17
C PHE A 281 -23.07 -20.51 17.09
N ASP A 282 -23.44 -20.61 15.82
CA ASP A 282 -22.55 -20.33 14.71
C ASP A 282 -22.52 -18.82 14.44
N ASN A 283 -21.61 -18.13 15.13
CA ASN A 283 -21.45 -16.68 15.00
C ASN A 283 -20.39 -16.33 13.95
N ASN A 284 -20.15 -17.18 12.96
CA ASN A 284 -19.32 -16.81 11.81
C ASN A 284 -19.89 -15.54 11.14
N PRO A 285 -19.08 -14.50 10.87
CA PRO A 285 -19.55 -13.29 10.20
C PRO A 285 -20.34 -13.55 8.91
N ILE A 286 -19.99 -14.58 8.11
CA ILE A 286 -20.73 -14.93 6.88
C ILE A 286 -22.16 -15.43 7.17
N ASN A 287 -22.38 -16.02 8.35
CA ASN A 287 -23.67 -16.58 8.77
C ASN A 287 -24.61 -15.50 9.34
N ILE A 288 -24.09 -14.32 9.70
CA ILE A 288 -24.90 -13.23 10.28
C ILE A 288 -25.37 -12.28 9.19
N VAL A 289 -26.69 -12.05 9.11
CA VAL A 289 -27.30 -11.08 8.20
C VAL A 289 -28.24 -10.14 8.91
N ARG A 290 -28.34 -8.92 8.39
CA ARG A 290 -29.36 -7.94 8.77
C ARG A 290 -30.57 -8.09 7.85
N VAL A 291 -31.74 -8.36 8.43
CA VAL A 291 -33.01 -8.48 7.70
C VAL A 291 -34.08 -7.63 8.36
N THR A 292 -35.02 -7.09 7.58
CA THR A 292 -36.17 -6.36 8.13
C THR A 292 -37.08 -7.31 8.90
N TRP A 293 -37.97 -6.78 9.74
CA TRP A 293 -38.94 -7.61 10.47
C TRP A 293 -39.84 -8.45 9.53
N LYS A 294 -40.21 -7.89 8.37
CA LYS A 294 -40.98 -8.58 7.34
C LYS A 294 -40.19 -9.74 6.71
N GLU A 295 -38.96 -9.46 6.27
CA GLU A 295 -38.09 -10.47 5.67
C GLU A 295 -37.73 -11.59 6.65
N HIS A 296 -37.48 -11.25 7.92
CA HIS A 296 -37.25 -12.24 8.97
C HIS A 296 -38.46 -13.18 9.11
N HIS A 297 -39.68 -12.64 9.16
CA HIS A 297 -40.89 -13.44 9.19
C HIS A 297 -41.05 -14.31 7.93
N ASP A 298 -40.76 -13.77 6.75
CA ASP A 298 -40.84 -14.51 5.48
C ASP A 298 -39.82 -15.66 5.42
N ILE A 299 -38.60 -15.44 5.93
CA ILE A 299 -37.54 -16.46 6.05
C ILE A 299 -38.01 -17.60 6.97
N HIS A 300 -38.56 -17.28 8.14
CA HIS A 300 -39.11 -18.29 9.06
C HIS A 300 -40.35 -18.98 8.49
N ALA A 301 -41.21 -18.27 7.76
CA ALA A 301 -42.40 -18.84 7.11
C ALA A 301 -42.01 -19.81 5.98
N LYS A 302 -41.04 -19.44 5.13
CA LYS A 302 -40.47 -20.33 4.11
C LYS A 302 -39.79 -21.54 4.74
N LYS A 303 -39.00 -21.35 5.80
CA LYS A 303 -38.36 -22.47 6.50
C LYS A 303 -39.37 -23.39 7.16
N ALA A 304 -40.44 -22.84 7.75
CA ALA A 304 -41.53 -23.64 8.28
C ALA A 304 -42.25 -24.44 7.18
N LYS A 305 -42.48 -23.83 6.01
CA LYS A 305 -43.06 -24.50 4.84
C LYS A 305 -42.15 -25.59 4.27
N GLU A 306 -40.85 -25.34 4.16
CA GLU A 306 -39.84 -26.28 3.68
C GLU A 306 -39.63 -27.45 4.67
N ILE A 307 -39.64 -27.17 5.98
CA ILE A 307 -39.67 -28.21 7.03
C ILE A 307 -40.97 -29.01 6.92
N TRP A 308 -42.09 -28.37 6.62
CA TRP A 308 -43.39 -29.04 6.47
C TRP A 308 -43.46 -29.93 5.22
N GLU A 309 -42.94 -29.47 4.08
CA GLU A 309 -42.91 -30.23 2.82
C GLU A 309 -41.94 -31.41 2.88
N ASN A 310 -40.78 -31.25 3.53
CA ASN A 310 -39.74 -32.28 3.67
C ASN A 310 -39.84 -33.09 4.98
N SER A 311 -40.92 -32.95 5.75
CA SER A 311 -41.08 -33.66 7.02
C SER A 311 -41.54 -35.11 6.81
N THR A 312 -40.91 -36.05 7.52
CA THR A 312 -41.41 -37.42 7.70
C THR A 312 -42.71 -37.41 8.52
N GLU A 313 -43.48 -38.49 8.43
CA GLU A 313 -44.80 -38.64 9.08
C GLU A 313 -44.75 -38.36 10.60
N GLU A 314 -43.69 -38.79 11.28
CA GLU A 314 -43.42 -38.50 12.70
C GLU A 314 -43.25 -37.01 13.02
N MET A 315 -42.56 -36.25 12.16
CA MET A 315 -42.36 -34.81 12.37
C MET A 315 -43.65 -34.03 12.14
N ARG A 316 -44.47 -34.46 11.16
CA ARG A 316 -45.82 -33.91 10.95
C ARG A 316 -46.71 -34.19 12.16
N GLU A 317 -46.66 -35.39 12.74
CA GLU A 317 -47.38 -35.72 13.97
C GLU A 317 -46.94 -34.88 15.16
N ARG A 318 -45.64 -34.68 15.35
CA ARG A 318 -45.10 -33.84 16.45
C ARG A 318 -45.57 -32.40 16.34
N HIS A 319 -45.60 -31.86 15.13
CA HIS A 319 -46.04 -30.50 14.87
C HIS A 319 -47.58 -30.37 14.97
N LYS A 320 -48.33 -31.40 14.57
CA LYS A 320 -49.78 -31.54 14.83
C LYS A 320 -50.06 -31.54 16.34
N ASN A 321 -49.28 -32.28 17.12
CA ASN A 321 -49.39 -32.35 18.57
C ASN A 321 -49.07 -31.01 19.24
N ASN A 322 -48.09 -30.27 18.75
CA ASN A 322 -47.77 -28.92 19.25
C ASN A 322 -48.85 -27.89 18.90
N ILE A 323 -49.42 -27.95 17.70
CA ILE A 323 -50.57 -27.12 17.31
C ILE A 323 -51.79 -27.46 18.17
N MET A 324 -52.06 -28.75 18.45
CA MET A 324 -53.10 -29.16 19.39
C MET A 324 -52.84 -28.63 20.80
N LYS A 325 -51.57 -28.58 21.24
CA LYS A 325 -51.16 -28.03 22.53
C LYS A 325 -51.27 -26.51 22.62
N ALA A 326 -51.14 -25.80 21.50
CA ALA A 326 -51.34 -24.34 21.44
C ALA A 326 -52.83 -23.98 21.33
N LEU A 327 -53.60 -24.77 20.58
CA LEU A 327 -55.06 -24.66 20.49
C LEU A 327 -55.77 -25.15 21.77
N SER A 328 -55.09 -25.75 22.73
CA SER A 328 -55.71 -26.10 24.01
C SER A 328 -55.89 -24.87 24.92
N ASP A 329 -55.13 -23.79 24.73
CA ASP A 329 -55.29 -22.52 25.46
C ASP A 329 -56.55 -21.75 24.99
N PRO A 330 -57.54 -21.49 25.88
CA PRO A 330 -58.77 -20.76 25.54
C PRO A 330 -58.52 -19.34 25.01
N LYS A 331 -57.49 -18.62 25.49
CA LYS A 331 -57.17 -17.27 25.04
C LYS A 331 -56.64 -17.29 23.60
N VAL A 332 -55.83 -18.28 23.26
CA VAL A 332 -55.31 -18.49 21.89
C VAL A 332 -56.44 -18.87 20.94
N ARG A 333 -57.36 -19.74 21.37
CA ARG A 333 -58.57 -20.10 20.60
C ARG A 333 -59.49 -18.90 20.35
N LYS A 334 -59.73 -18.06 21.36
CA LYS A 334 -60.55 -16.84 21.22
C LYS A 334 -59.92 -15.86 20.23
N LYS A 335 -58.61 -15.62 20.34
CA LYS A 335 -57.86 -14.72 19.45
C LYS A 335 -57.82 -15.22 18.00
N LEU A 336 -57.69 -16.53 17.78
CA LEU A 336 -57.78 -17.15 16.45
C LEU A 336 -59.21 -17.07 15.88
N SER A 337 -60.24 -17.30 16.69
CA SER A 337 -61.64 -17.17 16.28
C SER A 337 -62.01 -15.74 15.88
N GLU A 338 -61.61 -14.73 16.67
CA GLU A 338 -61.82 -13.32 16.35
C GLU A 338 -61.10 -12.91 15.06
N LYS A 339 -59.87 -13.41 14.87
CA LYS A 339 -59.10 -13.17 13.65
C LYS A 339 -59.75 -13.83 12.43
N SER A 340 -60.23 -15.06 12.54
CA SER A 340 -60.96 -15.76 11.48
C SER A 340 -62.29 -15.09 11.14
N LYS A 341 -63.05 -14.60 12.13
CA LYS A 341 -64.24 -13.78 11.89
C LYS A 341 -63.91 -12.47 11.16
N LYS A 342 -62.81 -11.81 11.52
CA LYS A 342 -62.35 -10.59 10.86
C LYS A 342 -61.93 -10.83 9.40
N TYR A 343 -61.31 -11.98 9.10
CA TYR A 343 -61.03 -12.39 7.72
C TYR A 343 -62.28 -12.78 6.95
N TRP A 344 -63.22 -13.52 7.55
CA TRP A 344 -64.48 -13.86 6.90
C TRP A 344 -65.40 -12.66 6.69
N ASN A 345 -65.30 -11.61 7.52
CA ASN A 345 -66.00 -10.34 7.29
C ASN A 345 -65.36 -9.47 6.20
N ASN A 346 -64.18 -9.82 5.70
CA ASN A 346 -63.55 -9.14 4.57
C ASN A 346 -64.15 -9.66 3.24
N PRO A 347 -64.84 -8.81 2.44
CA PRO A 347 -65.47 -9.22 1.19
C PRO A 347 -64.48 -9.80 0.15
N ILE A 348 -63.26 -9.24 0.10
CA ILE A 348 -62.19 -9.64 -0.82
C ILE A 348 -61.66 -11.03 -0.46
N TYR A 349 -61.64 -11.36 0.83
CA TYR A 349 -61.24 -12.70 1.28
C TYR A 349 -62.36 -13.72 0.98
N ARG A 350 -63.62 -13.31 1.11
CA ARG A 350 -64.80 -14.14 0.88
C ARG A 350 -64.96 -14.57 -0.58
N ALA A 351 -64.71 -13.66 -1.50
CA ALA A 351 -64.81 -13.87 -2.94
C ALA A 351 -63.80 -14.89 -3.52
N LYS A 352 -62.82 -15.33 -2.73
CA LYS A 352 -61.81 -16.32 -3.15
C LYS A 352 -62.32 -17.76 -3.18
N PHE A 353 -63.53 -18.02 -2.68
CA PHE A 353 -64.11 -19.37 -2.61
C PHE A 353 -65.44 -19.42 -3.39
N PRO A 354 -65.60 -20.34 -4.36
CA PRO A 354 -66.84 -20.47 -5.13
C PRO A 354 -68.02 -21.00 -4.28
N PRO A 355 -69.30 -20.75 -4.67
CA PRO A 355 -70.48 -21.08 -3.85
C PRO A 355 -70.56 -22.57 -3.45
N GLU A 356 -70.15 -23.47 -4.33
CA GLU A 356 -70.19 -24.93 -4.13
C GLU A 356 -68.97 -25.48 -3.36
N HIS A 357 -67.99 -24.63 -3.01
CA HIS A 357 -66.71 -25.06 -2.44
C HIS A 357 -66.89 -25.89 -1.16
N PHE A 358 -67.78 -25.45 -0.27
CA PHE A 358 -68.00 -26.11 1.02
C PHE A 358 -68.81 -27.40 0.90
N GLU A 359 -69.66 -27.51 -0.12
CA GLU A 359 -70.47 -28.68 -0.38
C GLU A 359 -69.65 -29.82 -0.99
N LYS A 360 -68.78 -29.50 -1.97
CA LYS A 360 -67.76 -30.42 -2.50
C LYS A 360 -66.77 -30.87 -1.42
N MET A 361 -66.38 -29.96 -0.53
CA MET A 361 -65.51 -30.27 0.61
C MET A 361 -66.19 -31.24 1.60
N LEU A 362 -67.48 -31.06 1.90
CA LEU A 362 -68.23 -31.94 2.81
C LEU A 362 -68.41 -33.34 2.24
N LYS A 363 -68.75 -33.50 0.96
CA LYS A 363 -68.83 -34.81 0.29
C LYS A 363 -67.49 -35.56 0.35
N SER A 364 -66.39 -34.88 0.00
CA SER A 364 -65.02 -35.45 0.09
C SER A 364 -64.59 -35.82 1.52
N LEU A 365 -65.12 -35.14 2.54
CA LEU A 365 -64.83 -35.44 3.95
C LEU A 365 -65.59 -36.67 4.44
N TRP A 366 -66.84 -36.89 4.04
CA TRP A 366 -67.61 -38.05 4.51
C TRP A 366 -67.23 -39.38 3.85
N GLU A 367 -66.55 -39.34 2.70
CA GLU A 367 -66.03 -40.50 1.99
C GLU A 367 -64.69 -41.04 2.55
N LYS A 368 -64.00 -40.29 3.43
CA LYS A 368 -62.75 -40.73 4.06
C LYS A 368 -63.02 -41.59 5.30
N SER A 369 -62.43 -42.78 5.35
CA SER A 369 -62.46 -43.65 6.53
C SER A 369 -61.89 -42.90 7.76
N GLY A 370 -62.59 -42.98 8.90
CA GLY A 370 -62.22 -42.29 10.15
C GLY A 370 -62.90 -40.92 10.39
N ILE A 371 -63.61 -40.32 9.43
CA ILE A 371 -64.34 -39.06 9.69
C ILE A 371 -65.61 -39.23 10.53
N LYS A 372 -66.25 -40.41 10.48
CA LYS A 372 -67.27 -40.81 11.47
C LYS A 372 -66.71 -40.78 12.90
N GLU A 373 -65.45 -41.16 13.08
CA GLU A 373 -64.75 -41.19 14.37
C GLU A 373 -64.39 -39.79 14.86
N PHE A 374 -64.01 -38.90 13.94
CA PHE A 374 -63.80 -37.47 14.22
C PHE A 374 -65.09 -36.78 14.67
N HIS A 375 -66.22 -37.08 14.03
CA HIS A 375 -67.54 -36.60 14.47
C HIS A 375 -67.91 -37.14 15.86
N GLY A 376 -67.55 -38.38 16.19
CA GLY A 376 -67.67 -38.92 17.54
C GLY A 376 -66.89 -38.12 18.59
N LYS A 377 -65.67 -37.67 18.26
CA LYS A 377 -64.87 -36.80 19.14
C LYS A 377 -65.46 -35.38 19.27
N LYS A 378 -66.13 -34.87 18.24
CA LYS A 378 -66.89 -33.60 18.31
C LYS A 378 -68.07 -33.67 19.28
N ILE A 379 -68.79 -34.80 19.33
CA ILE A 379 -69.84 -35.07 20.32
C ILE A 379 -69.26 -35.03 21.75
N ALA A 380 -68.02 -35.49 21.94
CA ALA A 380 -67.30 -35.39 23.21
C ALA A 380 -66.89 -33.96 23.63
N GLN A 381 -67.02 -32.99 22.74
CA GLN A 381 -66.85 -31.57 23.07
C GLN A 381 -68.17 -30.87 23.32
N GLN A 382 -69.23 -31.25 22.59
CA GLN A 382 -70.59 -30.81 22.92
C GLN A 382 -70.92 -31.14 24.38
N ARG A 383 -70.40 -32.28 24.87
CA ARG A 383 -70.27 -32.74 26.27
C ARG A 383 -70.01 -31.64 27.31
N LEU A 384 -69.18 -30.64 27.01
CA LEU A 384 -68.84 -29.54 27.92
C LEU A 384 -69.79 -28.32 27.88
N ASP A 385 -70.81 -28.28 27.03
CA ASP A 385 -71.84 -27.24 27.08
C ASP A 385 -72.79 -27.57 28.24
N GLU A 386 -73.04 -26.70 29.23
CA GLU A 386 -73.72 -27.08 30.49
C GLU A 386 -75.11 -27.72 30.31
N LYS A 387 -75.85 -27.34 29.26
CA LYS A 387 -77.11 -28.01 28.91
C LYS A 387 -76.88 -29.44 28.39
N PHE A 388 -75.80 -29.64 27.66
CA PHE A 388 -75.32 -30.94 27.21
C PHE A 388 -74.59 -31.70 28.35
N ARG A 389 -73.88 -31.00 29.23
CA ARG A 389 -73.06 -31.48 30.36
C ARG A 389 -73.97 -32.04 31.43
N LYS A 390 -75.14 -31.43 31.68
CA LYS A 390 -76.19 -32.04 32.51
C LYS A 390 -76.62 -33.42 32.00
N LYS A 391 -76.70 -33.62 30.69
CA LYS A 391 -76.99 -34.94 30.09
C LYS A 391 -75.78 -35.89 30.07
N GLN A 392 -74.56 -35.39 29.99
CA GLN A 392 -73.33 -36.19 29.99
C GLN A 392 -72.87 -36.61 31.40
N VAL A 393 -73.01 -35.74 32.40
CA VAL A 393 -72.48 -35.92 33.77
C VAL A 393 -73.10 -37.16 34.42
N LEU A 394 -74.37 -37.45 34.13
CA LEU A 394 -75.03 -38.70 34.51
C LEU A 394 -74.30 -39.94 33.98
N GLY A 395 -73.78 -39.88 32.75
CA GLY A 395 -73.07 -40.99 32.10
C GLY A 395 -71.60 -41.17 32.51
N VAL A 396 -70.94 -40.14 33.04
CA VAL A 396 -69.53 -40.23 33.49
C VAL A 396 -69.45 -40.76 34.93
N HIS A 397 -70.44 -40.45 35.77
CA HIS A 397 -70.50 -40.91 37.16
C HIS A 397 -70.53 -42.45 37.27
N LEU A 398 -71.30 -43.12 36.40
CA LEU A 398 -71.41 -44.57 36.33
C LEU A 398 -70.13 -45.28 35.85
N SER A 399 -69.24 -44.59 35.13
CA SER A 399 -68.03 -45.20 34.53
C SER A 399 -66.80 -45.15 35.44
N ASN A 400 -66.72 -44.20 36.37
CA ASN A 400 -65.55 -44.06 37.24
C ASN A 400 -65.61 -45.00 38.45
N VAL A 401 -66.80 -45.34 38.93
CA VAL A 401 -67.02 -46.37 39.97
C VAL A 401 -66.43 -47.72 39.51
N ARG A 402 -66.72 -48.12 38.26
CA ARG A 402 -66.25 -49.38 37.66
C ARG A 402 -64.73 -49.53 37.44
N ARG A 403 -63.95 -48.44 37.42
CA ARG A 403 -62.49 -48.50 37.12
C ARG A 403 -61.64 -48.51 38.38
N LEU A 404 -62.13 -47.87 39.44
CA LEU A 404 -61.52 -47.95 40.77
C LEU A 404 -61.80 -49.31 41.41
N GLU A 405 -62.91 -49.96 41.05
CA GLU A 405 -63.17 -51.37 41.37
C GLU A 405 -62.24 -52.35 40.65
N ASN A 406 -61.72 -52.01 39.45
CA ASN A 406 -60.95 -52.96 38.62
C ASN A 406 -59.42 -52.80 38.64
N ASN A 407 -58.83 -51.67 39.05
CA ASN A 407 -57.38 -51.61 39.27
C ASN A 407 -56.98 -50.52 40.29
N PRO A 408 -56.97 -50.86 41.60
CA PRO A 408 -56.74 -49.90 42.67
C PRO A 408 -55.32 -49.31 42.74
N ASP A 409 -54.30 -49.96 42.18
CA ASP A 409 -52.88 -49.57 42.35
C ASP A 409 -52.28 -48.77 41.18
N MET A 410 -53.10 -48.38 40.19
CA MET A 410 -52.69 -47.61 39.00
C MET A 410 -51.83 -46.37 39.29
N MET A 411 -52.04 -45.73 40.45
CA MET A 411 -51.29 -44.53 40.86
C MET A 411 -49.85 -44.82 41.34
N LYS A 412 -49.53 -46.05 41.77
CA LYS A 412 -48.14 -46.42 42.13
C LYS A 412 -47.25 -46.68 40.91
N GLU A 413 -47.83 -47.14 39.80
CA GLU A 413 -47.09 -47.53 38.59
C GLU A 413 -46.52 -46.32 37.81
N LEU A 414 -47.25 -45.21 37.80
CA LEU A 414 -46.83 -43.96 37.16
C LEU A 414 -45.65 -43.30 37.89
N ALA A 415 -45.54 -43.47 39.21
CA ALA A 415 -44.44 -42.94 40.00
C ALA A 415 -43.10 -43.69 39.74
N GLN A 416 -43.14 -44.97 39.37
CA GLN A 416 -41.92 -45.76 39.10
C GLN A 416 -41.22 -45.38 37.79
N ARG A 417 -41.96 -45.00 36.74
CA ARG A 417 -41.35 -44.70 35.41
C ARG A 417 -40.54 -43.41 35.37
N ALA A 418 -40.88 -42.41 36.18
CA ALA A 418 -40.12 -41.14 36.27
C ALA A 418 -38.76 -41.32 36.99
N LYS A 419 -38.65 -42.29 37.88
CA LYS A 419 -37.45 -42.57 38.68
C LYS A 419 -36.30 -43.17 37.85
N ILE A 420 -36.63 -43.93 36.79
CA ILE A 420 -35.68 -44.76 36.02
C ILE A 420 -34.78 -43.95 35.09
N SER A 421 -35.26 -42.82 34.55
CA SER A 421 -34.48 -41.95 33.65
C SER A 421 -33.41 -41.11 34.38
N LEU A 422 -33.72 -40.64 35.59
CA LEU A 422 -32.82 -39.80 36.40
C LEU A 422 -31.66 -40.60 37.02
N LEU A 423 -31.88 -41.88 37.31
CA LEU A 423 -30.91 -42.79 37.91
C LEU A 423 -29.75 -43.19 36.97
N LYS A 424 -29.93 -43.10 35.64
CA LYS A 424 -28.92 -43.60 34.66
C LYS A 424 -27.69 -42.69 34.53
N ASN A 425 -27.86 -41.37 34.64
CA ASN A 425 -26.75 -40.39 34.52
C ASN A 425 -26.09 -40.03 35.87
N TRP A 426 -26.80 -40.23 37.00
CA TRP A 426 -26.27 -40.01 38.35
C TRP A 426 -25.44 -41.18 38.90
N LYS A 427 -25.34 -42.29 38.14
CA LYS A 427 -24.52 -43.47 38.46
C LYS A 427 -23.03 -43.32 38.14
N ASN A 428 -22.60 -42.34 37.33
CA ASN A 428 -21.18 -42.07 37.08
C ASN A 428 -20.59 -41.21 38.23
N PRO A 429 -19.69 -41.75 39.07
CA PRO A 429 -19.18 -41.05 40.24
C PRO A 429 -18.32 -39.82 39.90
N GLU A 430 -17.50 -39.90 38.84
CA GLU A 430 -16.65 -38.78 38.40
C GLU A 430 -17.46 -37.60 37.89
N TYR A 431 -18.50 -37.88 37.10
CA TYR A 431 -19.41 -36.85 36.59
C TYR A 431 -20.17 -36.17 37.75
N LYS A 432 -20.71 -36.98 38.67
CA LYS A 432 -21.41 -36.48 39.87
C LYS A 432 -20.50 -35.62 40.74
N ASN A 433 -19.28 -36.08 41.02
CA ASN A 433 -18.31 -35.35 41.83
C ASN A 433 -17.86 -34.04 41.17
N LYS A 434 -17.56 -34.06 39.87
CA LYS A 434 -17.17 -32.86 39.11
C LYS A 434 -18.27 -31.80 39.10
N ILE A 435 -19.51 -32.19 38.87
CA ILE A 435 -20.65 -31.26 38.83
C ILE A 435 -20.91 -30.64 40.20
N ILE A 436 -20.88 -31.45 41.27
CA ILE A 436 -21.13 -30.96 42.64
C ILE A 436 -19.98 -30.06 43.12
N ARG A 437 -18.72 -30.45 42.90
CA ARG A 437 -17.55 -29.64 43.26
C ARG A 437 -17.57 -28.26 42.59
N ASN A 438 -17.83 -28.22 41.28
CA ASN A 438 -17.94 -26.95 40.55
C ASN A 438 -19.09 -26.08 41.03
N LYS A 439 -20.19 -26.68 41.47
CA LYS A 439 -21.33 -25.95 42.03
C LYS A 439 -20.99 -25.30 43.37
N ILE A 440 -20.20 -25.98 44.19
CA ILE A 440 -19.73 -25.48 45.49
C ILE A 440 -18.68 -24.38 45.30
N PHE A 441 -17.68 -24.55 44.43
CA PHE A 441 -16.68 -23.52 44.18
C PHE A 441 -17.26 -22.20 43.67
N LYS A 442 -18.27 -22.26 42.79
CA LYS A 442 -18.97 -21.06 42.32
C LYS A 442 -19.65 -20.29 43.46
N TYR A 443 -20.25 -21.01 44.40
CA TYR A 443 -20.91 -20.41 45.54
C TYR A 443 -19.90 -19.80 46.52
N VAL A 444 -18.82 -20.52 46.83
CA VAL A 444 -17.76 -20.04 47.75
C VAL A 444 -17.01 -18.85 47.18
N ASN A 445 -16.77 -18.82 45.87
CA ASN A 445 -16.17 -17.64 45.21
C ASN A 445 -17.08 -16.40 45.32
N LEU A 446 -18.41 -16.55 45.36
CA LEU A 446 -19.32 -15.44 45.63
C LEU A 446 -19.21 -14.95 47.06
N LEU A 447 -19.05 -15.86 48.04
CA LEU A 447 -18.83 -15.50 49.44
C LEU A 447 -17.47 -14.79 49.64
N LEU A 448 -16.40 -15.27 49.00
CA LEU A 448 -15.06 -14.64 49.01
C LEU A 448 -15.01 -13.24 48.40
N LYS A 449 -16.02 -12.84 47.61
CA LYS A 449 -16.16 -11.48 47.09
C LYS A 449 -16.84 -10.53 48.08
N LYS A 450 -17.58 -11.07 49.05
CA LYS A 450 -18.33 -10.29 50.04
C LYS A 450 -17.61 -10.22 51.39
N HIS A 451 -16.95 -11.29 51.80
CA HIS A 451 -16.30 -11.42 53.11
C HIS A 451 -14.81 -11.72 52.97
N ARG A 452 -13.99 -11.35 53.96
CA ARG A 452 -12.57 -11.75 53.97
C ARG A 452 -12.46 -13.26 54.24
N LYS A 453 -11.44 -13.91 53.69
CA LYS A 453 -11.27 -15.38 53.79
C LYS A 453 -11.30 -15.91 55.23
N SER A 454 -10.76 -15.16 56.20
CA SER A 454 -10.75 -15.50 57.62
C SER A 454 -12.12 -15.38 58.30
N GLU A 455 -13.06 -14.67 57.69
CA GLU A 455 -14.40 -14.42 58.22
C GLU A 455 -15.44 -15.42 57.69
N ILE A 456 -15.12 -16.18 56.63
CA ILE A 456 -16.05 -17.16 56.07
C ILE A 456 -15.99 -18.43 56.90
N THR A 457 -17.00 -18.64 57.76
CA THR A 457 -17.19 -19.85 58.56
C THR A 457 -18.19 -20.81 57.89
N PRO A 458 -18.25 -22.09 58.30
CA PRO A 458 -19.31 -23.02 57.89
C PRO A 458 -20.73 -22.50 58.09
N ASP A 459 -20.95 -21.71 59.15
CA ASP A 459 -22.24 -21.11 59.46
C ASP A 459 -22.60 -20.02 58.45
N ILE A 460 -21.66 -19.12 58.14
CA ILE A 460 -21.84 -18.11 57.08
C ILE A 460 -22.04 -18.75 55.70
N TYR A 461 -21.36 -19.88 55.42
CA TYR A 461 -21.60 -20.65 54.21
C TYR A 461 -23.05 -21.14 54.11
N ASN A 462 -23.66 -21.57 55.20
CA ASN A 462 -25.03 -22.08 55.22
C ASN A 462 -26.08 -20.97 55.27
N ASP A 463 -25.84 -19.92 56.05
CA ASP A 463 -26.81 -18.85 56.30
C ASP A 463 -27.02 -17.96 55.07
N GLU A 464 -25.96 -17.65 54.33
CA GLU A 464 -26.08 -16.86 53.08
C GLU A 464 -26.50 -17.71 51.86
N ARG A 465 -26.87 -18.99 52.09
CA ARG A 465 -27.22 -19.92 51.02
C ARG A 465 -28.65 -19.66 50.52
N TYR A 466 -28.77 -18.82 49.50
CA TYR A 466 -30.04 -18.56 48.85
C TYR A 466 -30.55 -19.82 48.09
N ASN A 467 -31.66 -20.40 48.58
CA ASN A 467 -32.37 -21.57 48.05
C ASN A 467 -31.65 -22.94 48.14
N ASN A 468 -32.46 -24.01 48.11
CA ASN A 468 -32.04 -25.43 48.22
C ASN A 468 -31.22 -25.96 47.02
N CYS A 469 -30.72 -25.10 46.14
CA CYS A 469 -29.98 -25.49 44.95
C CYS A 469 -28.51 -25.81 45.21
N PHE A 470 -27.92 -25.35 46.31
CA PHE A 470 -26.54 -25.67 46.71
C PHE A 470 -26.56 -26.65 47.89
N PRO A 471 -25.66 -27.65 47.97
CA PRO A 471 -25.59 -28.52 49.14
C PRO A 471 -25.25 -27.71 50.39
N LYS A 472 -25.88 -28.06 51.54
CA LYS A 472 -25.48 -27.52 52.85
C LYS A 472 -24.02 -27.90 53.12
N PHE A 473 -23.34 -27.15 53.96
CA PHE A 473 -21.93 -27.38 54.28
C PHE A 473 -21.64 -28.84 54.64
N GLU A 474 -22.47 -29.48 55.48
CA GLU A 474 -22.32 -30.89 55.91
C GLU A 474 -22.38 -31.90 54.74
N LYS A 475 -23.01 -31.54 53.63
CA LYS A 475 -23.04 -32.34 52.39
C LYS A 475 -22.00 -31.89 51.37
N ALA A 476 -21.61 -30.62 51.40
CA ALA A 476 -20.59 -30.04 50.53
C ALA A 476 -19.20 -30.57 50.89
N ILE A 477 -18.88 -30.65 52.19
CA ILE A 477 -17.59 -31.10 52.72
C ILE A 477 -17.27 -32.54 52.31
N LYS A 478 -18.27 -33.40 52.11
CA LYS A 478 -18.07 -34.80 51.65
C LYS A 478 -17.39 -34.92 50.28
N TYR A 479 -17.36 -33.83 49.51
CA TYR A 479 -16.69 -33.76 48.21
C TYR A 479 -15.30 -33.12 48.30
N PHE A 480 -14.83 -32.70 49.48
CA PHE A 480 -13.54 -32.06 49.70
C PHE A 480 -12.86 -32.66 50.93
N SER A 481 -11.57 -32.40 51.13
CA SER A 481 -10.83 -32.93 52.28
C SER A 481 -11.11 -32.12 53.54
N ASP A 482 -11.08 -30.79 53.45
CA ASP A 482 -11.45 -29.88 54.53
C ASP A 482 -12.05 -28.56 53.99
N PHE A 483 -12.48 -27.67 54.90
CA PHE A 483 -13.07 -26.40 54.51
C PHE A 483 -12.04 -25.39 53.98
N SER A 484 -10.77 -25.50 54.38
CA SER A 484 -9.68 -24.68 53.84
C SER A 484 -9.46 -24.99 52.36
N GLU A 485 -9.49 -26.27 51.95
CA GLU A 485 -9.38 -26.70 50.55
C GLU A 485 -10.46 -26.04 49.68
N ILE A 486 -11.68 -25.92 50.22
CA ILE A 486 -12.81 -25.28 49.54
C ILE A 486 -12.53 -23.79 49.30
N LEU A 487 -12.02 -23.08 50.32
CA LEU A 487 -11.69 -21.65 50.24
C LEU A 487 -10.45 -21.39 49.36
N ASP A 488 -9.37 -22.16 49.55
CA ASP A 488 -8.11 -22.07 48.80
C ASP A 488 -8.33 -22.31 47.31
N ARG A 489 -9.05 -23.37 46.94
CA ARG A 489 -9.30 -23.69 45.52
C ARG A 489 -10.28 -22.73 44.87
N ALA A 490 -11.27 -22.21 45.61
CA ALA A 490 -12.21 -21.21 45.11
C ALA A 490 -11.52 -19.84 44.84
N GLU A 491 -10.46 -19.51 45.57
CA GLU A 491 -9.64 -18.29 45.39
C GLU A 491 -8.78 -18.33 44.11
N THR A 492 -8.36 -19.52 43.67
CA THR A 492 -7.44 -19.74 42.54
C THR A 492 -8.05 -19.81 41.13
N TYR A 493 -9.35 -19.54 40.92
CA TYR A 493 -9.99 -19.67 39.60
C TYR A 493 -9.85 -18.39 38.75
N ASN A 494 -8.69 -18.13 38.09
CA ASN A 494 -8.46 -16.88 37.32
C ASN A 494 -7.40 -16.91 36.18
N HIS A 495 -7.31 -18.01 35.40
CA HIS A 495 -6.36 -18.19 34.28
C HIS A 495 -4.91 -17.77 34.63
N LYS A 496 -4.47 -18.22 35.80
CA LYS A 496 -3.11 -18.06 36.32
C LYS A 496 -2.23 -19.23 35.93
N ILE A 497 -0.94 -18.99 35.87
CA ILE A 497 0.05 -20.03 35.57
C ILE A 497 0.33 -20.87 36.81
N ILE A 498 0.07 -22.18 36.71
CA ILE A 498 0.42 -23.17 37.74
C ILE A 498 1.86 -23.64 37.57
N SER A 499 2.27 -23.99 36.35
CA SER A 499 3.62 -24.49 36.12
C SER A 499 4.04 -24.34 34.67
N ILE A 500 5.35 -24.30 34.45
CA ILE A 500 5.97 -24.23 33.13
C ILE A 500 6.98 -25.39 33.08
N ARG A 501 6.76 -26.33 32.18
CA ARG A 501 7.62 -27.51 32.01
C ARG A 501 8.41 -27.38 30.72
N LYS A 502 9.73 -27.57 30.80
CA LYS A 502 10.55 -27.72 29.58
C LYS A 502 10.34 -29.13 29.04
N ILE A 503 9.96 -29.25 27.77
CA ILE A 503 9.86 -30.53 27.10
C ILE A 503 11.23 -30.84 26.48
N ILE A 504 11.75 -32.04 26.75
CA ILE A 504 13.06 -32.50 26.25
C ILE A 504 12.98 -32.79 24.74
N GLN A 505 11.85 -33.30 24.29
CA GLN A 505 11.57 -33.57 22.89
C GLN A 505 11.31 -32.27 22.11
N LYS A 506 11.77 -32.26 20.85
CA LYS A 506 11.57 -31.16 19.92
C LYS A 506 10.39 -31.48 19.01
N GLU A 507 9.56 -30.49 18.70
CA GLU A 507 8.38 -30.65 17.85
C GLU A 507 8.33 -29.56 16.76
N ASP A 508 7.61 -29.86 15.68
CA ASP A 508 7.31 -28.90 14.61
C ASP A 508 6.34 -27.82 15.10
N VAL A 509 6.59 -26.56 14.73
CA VAL A 509 5.82 -25.40 15.18
C VAL A 509 5.17 -24.63 14.03
N TYR A 510 4.05 -24.02 14.36
CA TYR A 510 3.05 -23.44 13.50
C TYR A 510 2.71 -22.02 13.98
N ASP A 511 2.19 -21.21 13.06
CA ASP A 511 1.63 -19.89 13.36
C ASP A 511 0.55 -19.53 12.33
N LEU A 512 -0.25 -18.51 12.63
CA LEU A 512 -1.27 -17.94 11.75
C LEU A 512 -1.17 -16.41 11.76
N THR A 513 -1.89 -15.74 10.87
CA THR A 513 -1.84 -14.28 10.69
C THR A 513 -3.20 -13.64 10.96
N ILE A 514 -3.22 -12.57 11.76
CA ILE A 514 -4.39 -11.72 12.01
C ILE A 514 -3.97 -10.28 11.76
N ASP A 515 -4.51 -9.70 10.70
CA ASP A 515 -4.21 -8.34 10.29
C ASP A 515 -4.73 -7.32 11.33
N ASN A 516 -4.01 -6.22 11.50
CA ASN A 516 -4.33 -5.07 12.37
C ASN A 516 -4.25 -5.32 13.89
N LEU A 517 -4.87 -6.37 14.42
CA LEU A 517 -5.01 -6.58 15.88
C LEU A 517 -3.85 -7.35 16.51
N ARG A 518 -3.12 -8.15 15.71
CA ARG A 518 -1.86 -8.82 16.07
C ARG A 518 -1.92 -9.72 17.31
N ASN A 519 -3.08 -10.34 17.59
CA ASN A 519 -3.27 -11.38 18.61
C ASN A 519 -4.54 -12.22 18.33
N PHE A 520 -4.67 -13.40 18.95
CA PHE A 520 -5.81 -14.29 18.78
C PHE A 520 -6.12 -15.13 20.03
N LEU A 521 -7.33 -15.70 20.10
CA LEU A 521 -7.80 -16.51 21.24
C LEU A 521 -7.59 -18.01 21.02
N LEU A 522 -6.84 -18.66 21.91
CA LEU A 522 -6.73 -20.12 21.94
C LEU A 522 -7.96 -20.78 22.56
N ALA A 523 -8.20 -22.04 22.21
CA ALA A 523 -9.24 -22.86 22.85
C ALA A 523 -9.02 -23.02 24.36
N ALA A 524 -7.76 -22.92 24.81
CA ALA A 524 -7.36 -22.87 26.22
C ALA A 524 -7.88 -21.63 26.98
N GLY A 525 -8.53 -20.69 26.28
CA GLY A 525 -9.22 -19.55 26.88
C GLY A 525 -8.34 -18.30 27.08
N VAL A 526 -7.16 -18.24 26.46
CA VAL A 526 -6.20 -17.13 26.60
C VAL A 526 -5.82 -16.47 25.28
N PHE A 527 -5.54 -15.17 25.32
CA PHE A 527 -5.06 -14.40 24.16
C PHE A 527 -3.54 -14.48 24.00
N VAL A 528 -3.11 -14.71 22.77
CA VAL A 528 -1.71 -14.90 22.39
C VAL A 528 -1.31 -14.05 21.19
N HIS A 529 -0.02 -13.71 21.09
CA HIS A 529 0.49 -12.79 20.06
C HIS A 529 0.57 -13.42 18.66
N ASN A 530 0.45 -12.60 17.61
CA ASN A 530 0.57 -12.94 16.19
C ASN A 530 1.82 -12.27 15.56
N SER A 531 2.55 -12.91 14.65
CA SER A 531 3.75 -12.34 14.01
C SER A 531 3.55 -11.93 12.52
N ILE A 532 3.86 -10.66 12.11
CA ILE A 532 4.23 -10.20 10.74
C ILE A 532 4.56 -8.68 10.58
N ASP A 533 5.48 -8.39 9.62
CA ASP A 533 5.96 -7.16 8.92
C ASP A 533 6.00 -5.78 9.63
N GLY A 534 7.20 -5.21 9.67
CA GLY A 534 7.51 -3.88 10.21
C GLY A 534 7.91 -3.88 11.70
N ASP A 535 7.94 -5.06 12.32
CA ASP A 535 8.42 -5.20 13.69
C ASP A 535 9.96 -5.13 13.74
N ASN A 536 10.47 -4.52 14.81
CA ASN A 536 11.89 -4.64 15.16
C ASN A 536 12.29 -6.11 15.16
N SER A 537 13.55 -6.39 14.83
CA SER A 537 14.09 -7.74 14.88
C SER A 537 13.79 -8.40 16.23
N ALA A 538 13.50 -9.71 16.22
CA ALA A 538 13.39 -10.46 17.47
C ALA A 538 14.70 -10.30 18.26
N ALA A 539 14.67 -10.33 19.60
CA ALA A 539 15.88 -10.11 20.39
C ALA A 539 17.03 -11.05 19.96
N SER A 540 18.28 -10.58 20.04
CA SER A 540 19.51 -11.30 19.63
C SER A 540 19.63 -12.73 20.17
N ARG A 541 19.01 -13.01 21.33
CA ARG A 541 18.92 -14.35 21.94
C ARG A 541 18.05 -15.36 21.19
N TYR A 542 17.28 -14.92 20.19
CA TYR A 542 16.35 -15.76 19.42
C TYR A 542 16.68 -15.85 17.95
N THR A 543 17.28 -14.80 17.40
CA THR A 543 17.84 -14.80 16.07
C THR A 543 19.19 -15.50 16.04
N GLU A 544 19.52 -16.03 14.87
CA GLU A 544 20.74 -16.71 14.55
C GLU A 544 21.29 -16.12 13.25
N ALA A 545 22.61 -16.14 13.10
CA ALA A 545 23.30 -15.59 11.96
C ALA A 545 24.53 -16.43 11.62
N LYS A 546 24.96 -16.34 10.37
CA LYS A 546 26.27 -16.76 9.88
C LYS A 546 26.71 -15.82 8.76
N LEU A 547 27.97 -15.87 8.36
CA LEU A 547 28.44 -15.08 7.21
C LEU A 547 27.68 -15.49 5.95
N SER A 548 27.38 -14.53 5.09
CA SER A 548 27.00 -14.86 3.72
C SER A 548 28.25 -15.24 2.92
N LYS A 549 28.08 -15.79 1.71
CA LYS A 549 29.23 -16.02 0.81
C LYS A 549 29.99 -14.72 0.51
N PHE A 550 29.28 -13.59 0.43
CA PHE A 550 29.88 -12.26 0.27
C PHE A 550 30.58 -11.80 1.55
N GLY A 551 29.99 -12.01 2.73
CA GLY A 551 30.62 -11.65 4.00
C GLY A 551 31.91 -12.42 4.26
N GLU A 552 31.94 -13.71 3.92
CA GLU A 552 33.16 -14.53 4.00
C GLU A 552 34.22 -14.06 2.99
N LEU A 553 33.81 -13.69 1.78
CA LEU A 553 34.71 -13.17 0.75
C LEU A 553 35.45 -11.90 1.21
N MET A 554 34.81 -11.03 2.00
CA MET A 554 35.44 -9.82 2.56
C MET A 554 36.68 -10.12 3.43
N LEU A 555 36.75 -11.33 4.00
CA LEU A 555 37.80 -11.78 4.92
C LEU A 555 38.83 -12.70 4.24
N GLN A 556 38.75 -12.85 2.92
CA GLN A 556 39.64 -13.74 2.18
C GLN A 556 41.12 -13.35 2.37
N ASP A 557 41.97 -14.35 2.64
CA ASP A 557 43.42 -14.21 2.84
C ASP A 557 43.83 -13.32 4.04
N ILE A 558 42.95 -13.08 5.01
CA ILE A 558 43.24 -12.23 6.18
C ILE A 558 44.34 -12.81 7.09
N GLU A 559 44.52 -14.14 7.08
CA GLU A 559 45.56 -14.87 7.81
C GLU A 559 46.95 -14.78 7.18
N LYS A 560 47.06 -14.28 5.94
CA LYS A 560 48.30 -14.20 5.15
C LYS A 560 49.02 -12.84 5.28
N ASP A 561 48.88 -12.19 6.44
CA ASP A 561 49.46 -10.87 6.72
C ASP A 561 49.16 -9.83 5.61
N THR A 562 47.91 -9.82 5.16
CA THR A 562 47.45 -8.97 4.04
C THR A 562 47.03 -7.57 4.48
N VAL A 563 46.75 -7.38 5.78
CA VAL A 563 46.30 -6.12 6.38
C VAL A 563 46.94 -5.91 7.75
N ASN A 564 47.02 -4.65 8.17
CA ASN A 564 47.55 -4.31 9.49
C ASN A 564 46.52 -4.59 10.59
N PHE A 565 47.03 -4.97 11.75
CA PHE A 565 46.26 -5.18 12.97
C PHE A 565 46.64 -4.14 14.03
N THR A 566 45.65 -3.60 14.71
CA THR A 566 45.81 -2.71 15.87
C THR A 566 45.35 -3.42 17.14
N ASP A 567 45.79 -2.93 18.29
CA ASP A 567 45.22 -3.36 19.57
C ASP A 567 43.74 -2.98 19.66
N ASN A 568 42.95 -3.86 20.28
CA ASN A 568 41.57 -3.60 20.63
C ASN A 568 41.48 -2.57 21.78
N TYR A 569 40.26 -2.23 22.21
CA TYR A 569 40.02 -1.15 23.18
C TYR A 569 40.69 -1.35 24.56
N ASP A 570 41.02 -2.59 24.96
CA ASP A 570 41.66 -2.92 26.24
C ASP A 570 43.10 -3.47 26.09
N GLY A 571 43.64 -3.53 24.87
CA GLY A 571 44.99 -4.02 24.59
C GLY A 571 45.20 -5.53 24.73
N THR A 572 44.14 -6.33 24.94
CA THR A 572 44.27 -7.78 25.14
C THR A 572 44.17 -8.61 23.86
N ARG A 573 43.70 -8.02 22.76
CA ARG A 573 43.50 -8.67 21.46
C ARG A 573 43.89 -7.72 20.33
N LYS A 574 44.10 -8.29 19.15
CA LYS A 574 44.34 -7.54 17.92
C LYS A 574 43.08 -7.54 17.05
N GLU A 575 42.78 -6.42 16.40
CA GLU A 575 41.70 -6.28 15.42
C GLU A 575 42.23 -5.69 14.10
N PRO A 576 41.69 -6.08 12.94
CA PRO A 576 42.16 -5.57 11.66
C PRO A 576 41.74 -4.11 11.47
N VAL A 577 42.67 -3.28 11.00
CA VAL A 577 42.40 -1.86 10.69
C VAL A 577 41.42 -1.74 9.51
N VAL A 578 41.65 -2.54 8.47
CA VAL A 578 40.80 -2.69 7.27
C VAL A 578 40.73 -4.17 6.90
N LEU A 579 39.74 -4.55 6.09
CA LEU A 579 39.65 -5.91 5.55
C LEU A 579 40.37 -6.02 4.18
N PRO A 580 40.90 -7.22 3.83
CA PRO A 580 41.56 -7.45 2.53
C PRO A 580 40.64 -7.21 1.32
N SER A 581 39.32 -7.32 1.53
CA SER A 581 38.22 -6.98 0.62
C SER A 581 38.55 -7.09 -0.88
N PRO A 582 38.22 -8.20 -1.54
CA PRO A 582 38.51 -8.36 -2.96
C PRO A 582 37.54 -7.60 -3.88
N LEU A 583 36.49 -6.96 -3.33
CA LEU A 583 35.50 -6.18 -4.09
C LEU A 583 35.27 -4.78 -3.46
N PRO A 584 34.85 -3.77 -4.25
CA PRO A 584 34.67 -2.39 -3.78
C PRO A 584 33.35 -2.24 -2.99
N GLN A 585 33.33 -2.75 -1.76
CA GLN A 585 32.14 -2.85 -0.92
C GLN A 585 31.47 -1.49 -0.63
N LEU A 586 32.22 -0.39 -0.61
CA LEU A 586 31.71 0.96 -0.40
C LEU A 586 30.60 1.31 -1.39
N LEU A 587 30.83 1.01 -2.67
CA LEU A 587 29.92 1.30 -3.76
C LEU A 587 28.92 0.17 -3.99
N LEU A 588 29.30 -1.10 -3.74
CA LEU A 588 28.39 -2.24 -3.92
C LEU A 588 27.14 -2.15 -3.04
N ASN A 589 27.32 -1.84 -1.76
CA ASN A 589 26.23 -1.80 -0.79
C ASN A 589 25.88 -0.39 -0.32
N GLY A 590 26.73 0.59 -0.60
CA GLY A 590 26.54 1.94 -0.09
C GLY A 590 26.78 2.04 1.43
N SER A 591 26.63 3.25 1.94
CA SER A 591 26.80 3.54 3.37
C SER A 591 25.99 4.77 3.74
N LEU A 592 25.35 4.73 4.91
CA LEU A 592 24.67 5.87 5.50
C LEU A 592 25.28 6.12 6.87
N GLY A 593 25.73 7.34 7.14
CA GLY A 593 26.34 7.71 8.42
C GLY A 593 26.20 9.18 8.73
N ILE A 594 25.93 9.48 10.00
CA ILE A 594 25.93 10.85 10.52
C ILE A 594 27.07 10.90 11.54
N ALA A 595 27.96 11.87 11.36
CA ALA A 595 29.11 12.12 12.21
C ALA A 595 29.01 13.53 12.84
N VAL A 596 30.00 13.95 13.61
CA VAL A 596 30.04 15.30 14.17
C VAL A 596 30.32 16.30 13.05
N GLY A 597 29.33 17.12 12.69
CA GLY A 597 29.46 18.13 11.63
C GLY A 597 29.48 17.61 10.19
N MET A 598 29.35 16.29 9.98
CA MET A 598 29.43 15.67 8.65
C MET A 598 28.40 14.54 8.50
N ALA A 599 28.06 14.20 7.26
CA ALA A 599 27.22 13.05 6.93
C ALA A 599 27.75 12.38 5.67
N THR A 600 27.51 11.08 5.53
CA THR A 600 27.79 10.28 4.34
C THR A 600 26.51 9.57 3.92
N ASN A 601 26.21 9.58 2.62
CA ASN A 601 25.06 8.91 2.05
C ASN A 601 25.41 8.41 0.65
N ILE A 602 25.81 7.15 0.58
CA ILE A 602 26.38 6.51 -0.60
C ILE A 602 25.39 5.47 -1.09
N SER A 603 25.05 5.52 -2.38
CA SER A 603 24.13 4.58 -3.02
C SER A 603 24.81 3.26 -3.41
N PRO A 604 24.06 2.13 -3.39
CA PRO A 604 24.53 0.84 -3.88
C PRO A 604 24.61 0.79 -5.41
N HIS A 605 25.43 -0.12 -5.94
CA HIS A 605 25.69 -0.32 -7.37
C HIS A 605 25.71 -1.80 -7.73
N ASN A 606 25.65 -2.09 -9.03
CA ASN A 606 25.77 -3.43 -9.55
C ASN A 606 27.24 -3.88 -9.61
N LEU A 607 27.49 -5.13 -9.22
CA LEU A 607 28.82 -5.74 -9.18
C LEU A 607 29.43 -5.92 -10.56
N THR A 608 28.66 -6.34 -11.56
CA THR A 608 29.20 -6.55 -12.91
C THR A 608 29.66 -5.24 -13.54
N GLU A 609 28.86 -4.19 -13.39
CA GLU A 609 29.18 -2.84 -13.87
C GLU A 609 30.42 -2.26 -13.18
N LEU A 610 30.51 -2.36 -11.83
CA LEU A 610 31.68 -1.89 -11.09
C LEU A 610 32.95 -2.68 -11.43
N THR A 611 32.83 -3.99 -11.62
CA THR A 611 33.98 -4.82 -12.00
C THR A 611 34.48 -4.47 -13.39
N ASP A 612 33.59 -4.20 -14.34
CA ASP A 612 33.98 -3.74 -15.69
C ASP A 612 34.69 -2.38 -15.63
N ALA A 613 34.17 -1.45 -14.81
CA ALA A 613 34.81 -0.17 -14.55
C ALA A 613 36.20 -0.32 -13.89
N LEU A 614 36.36 -1.24 -12.93
CA LEU A 614 37.65 -1.53 -12.30
C LEU A 614 38.67 -2.11 -13.29
N ILE A 615 38.24 -3.03 -14.15
CA ILE A 615 39.10 -3.61 -15.19
C ILE A 615 39.54 -2.53 -16.18
N HIS A 616 38.62 -1.65 -16.60
CA HIS A 616 38.94 -0.54 -17.47
C HIS A 616 39.96 0.42 -16.82
N LEU A 617 39.75 0.77 -15.54
CA LEU A 617 40.62 1.68 -14.79
C LEU A 617 42.02 1.08 -14.50
N LEU A 618 42.15 -0.25 -14.44
CA LEU A 618 43.45 -0.93 -14.34
C LEU A 618 44.29 -0.74 -15.61
N GLU A 619 43.66 -0.67 -16.79
CA GLU A 619 44.31 -0.45 -18.08
C GLU A 619 44.48 1.04 -18.41
N HIS A 620 43.52 1.87 -17.98
CA HIS A 620 43.46 3.31 -18.25
C HIS A 620 43.40 4.10 -16.92
N PRO A 621 44.53 4.27 -16.21
CA PRO A 621 44.54 4.86 -14.86
C PRO A 621 44.14 6.35 -14.82
N LYS A 622 44.14 7.02 -15.97
CA LYS A 622 43.73 8.43 -16.11
C LYS A 622 42.23 8.61 -16.39
N ALA A 623 41.46 7.53 -16.52
CA ALA A 623 40.03 7.62 -16.76
C ALA A 623 39.33 8.43 -15.65
N GLU A 624 38.39 9.27 -16.07
CA GLU A 624 37.57 10.10 -15.20
C GLU A 624 36.18 9.49 -15.01
N THR A 625 35.35 10.11 -14.16
CA THR A 625 34.01 9.59 -13.87
C THR A 625 33.16 9.43 -15.14
N GLU A 626 33.27 10.34 -16.10
CA GLU A 626 32.50 10.29 -17.36
C GLU A 626 32.82 9.03 -18.18
N ASP A 627 34.09 8.65 -18.29
CA ASP A 627 34.53 7.43 -18.98
C ASP A 627 33.99 6.17 -18.29
N LEU A 628 33.97 6.17 -16.95
CA LEU A 628 33.48 5.03 -16.17
C LEU A 628 31.97 4.81 -16.32
N PHE A 629 31.21 5.86 -16.66
CA PHE A 629 29.77 5.77 -16.89
C PHE A 629 29.38 5.13 -18.23
N GLU A 630 30.36 4.79 -19.08
CA GLU A 630 30.16 3.86 -20.21
C GLU A 630 29.86 2.44 -19.71
N PHE A 631 30.42 2.07 -18.56
CA PHE A 631 30.26 0.76 -17.92
C PHE A 631 29.24 0.80 -16.78
N VAL A 632 29.26 1.87 -15.96
CA VAL A 632 28.37 2.07 -14.82
C VAL A 632 27.16 2.89 -15.24
N GLN A 633 25.97 2.29 -15.30
CA GLN A 633 24.77 3.01 -15.74
C GLN A 633 24.24 3.99 -14.68
N GLY A 634 24.70 3.84 -13.43
CA GLY A 634 24.30 4.59 -12.26
C GLY A 634 23.96 3.67 -11.08
N PRO A 635 23.44 4.21 -9.96
CA PRO A 635 23.14 3.40 -8.79
C PRO A 635 22.09 2.32 -9.03
N ASP A 636 22.28 1.17 -8.41
CA ASP A 636 21.38 0.02 -8.49
C ASP A 636 20.88 -0.36 -7.10
N PHE A 637 19.65 0.05 -6.79
CA PHE A 637 19.04 -0.13 -5.48
C PHE A 637 18.51 -1.56 -5.28
N PRO A 638 18.58 -2.09 -4.05
CA PRO A 638 18.05 -3.42 -3.72
C PRO A 638 16.55 -3.56 -4.00
N THR A 639 15.79 -2.46 -3.84
CA THR A 639 14.33 -2.40 -4.06
C THR A 639 13.93 -2.20 -5.52
N GLY A 640 14.89 -2.00 -6.44
CA GLY A 640 14.64 -1.64 -7.83
C GLY A 640 14.14 -0.21 -7.98
N GLY A 641 13.10 -0.01 -8.78
CA GLY A 641 12.53 1.29 -9.12
C GLY A 641 13.15 1.90 -10.37
N ILE A 642 12.85 3.18 -10.57
CA ILE A 642 13.25 3.96 -11.74
C ILE A 642 14.03 5.18 -11.27
N ILE A 643 15.18 5.43 -11.88
CA ILE A 643 15.95 6.67 -11.72
C ILE A 643 15.94 7.48 -13.02
N TYR A 644 16.01 8.80 -12.88
CA TYR A 644 15.92 9.75 -13.98
C TYR A 644 17.17 10.62 -14.06
N ASP A 645 17.34 11.26 -15.20
CA ASP A 645 18.41 12.21 -15.50
C ASP A 645 19.83 11.65 -15.32
N GLN A 646 20.29 10.91 -16.34
CA GLN A 646 21.64 10.34 -16.31
C GLN A 646 22.73 11.43 -16.26
N LYS A 647 22.50 12.62 -16.82
CA LYS A 647 23.49 13.71 -16.80
C LYS A 647 23.67 14.28 -15.41
N GLU A 648 22.57 14.47 -14.67
CA GLU A 648 22.63 14.90 -13.27
C GLU A 648 23.30 13.83 -12.40
N ILE A 649 23.03 12.55 -12.65
CA ILE A 649 23.72 11.44 -11.96
C ILE A 649 25.23 11.51 -12.21
N ILE A 650 25.69 11.59 -13.46
CA ILE A 650 27.13 11.69 -13.78
C ILE A 650 27.76 12.88 -13.04
N THR A 651 27.13 14.05 -13.11
CA THR A 651 27.61 15.26 -12.41
C THR A 651 27.74 15.04 -10.90
N ALA A 652 26.74 14.40 -10.29
CA ALA A 652 26.73 14.10 -8.85
C ALA A 652 27.89 13.17 -8.44
N TYR A 653 28.22 12.18 -9.27
CA TYR A 653 29.34 11.26 -9.02
C TYR A 653 30.70 11.87 -9.35
N SER A 654 30.79 12.80 -10.30
CA SER A 654 32.02 13.55 -10.57
C SER A 654 32.37 14.49 -9.42
N GLN A 655 31.36 15.13 -8.80
CA GLN A 655 31.54 16.05 -7.66
C GLN A 655 31.54 15.34 -6.30
N GLY A 656 31.14 14.07 -6.24
CA GLY A 656 30.93 13.31 -5.01
C GLY A 656 29.66 13.70 -4.24
N LYS A 657 28.90 14.70 -4.69
CA LYS A 657 27.65 15.17 -4.06
C LYS A 657 26.62 15.54 -5.12
N GLY A 658 25.35 15.20 -4.90
CA GLY A 658 24.25 15.64 -5.76
C GLY A 658 22.93 14.94 -5.49
N SER A 659 21.91 15.26 -6.29
CA SER A 659 20.58 14.66 -6.21
C SER A 659 20.37 13.58 -7.26
N ILE A 660 19.68 12.51 -6.86
CA ILE A 660 19.24 11.43 -7.76
C ILE A 660 17.76 11.21 -7.53
N LEU A 661 16.94 11.48 -8.54
CA LEU A 661 15.50 11.32 -8.43
C LEU A 661 15.10 9.85 -8.60
N MET A 662 14.48 9.26 -7.58
CA MET A 662 13.97 7.89 -7.61
C MET A 662 12.44 7.88 -7.67
N ARG A 663 11.88 6.91 -8.39
CA ARG A 663 10.44 6.67 -8.48
C ARG A 663 10.13 5.19 -8.37
N GLY A 664 9.09 4.85 -7.62
CA GLY A 664 8.56 3.50 -7.54
C GLY A 664 7.91 3.06 -8.86
N LYS A 665 7.86 1.76 -9.11
CA LYS A 665 7.24 1.19 -10.30
C LYS A 665 5.76 0.97 -10.05
N ALA A 666 4.91 1.59 -10.87
CA ALA A 666 3.47 1.44 -10.81
C ALA A 666 2.88 1.29 -12.21
N GLU A 667 1.86 0.44 -12.32
CA GLU A 667 1.17 0.13 -13.58
C GLU A 667 -0.35 0.29 -13.40
N VAL A 668 -1.01 0.84 -14.41
CA VAL A 668 -2.48 0.92 -14.46
C VAL A 668 -2.99 -0.33 -15.18
N ILE A 669 -3.89 -1.07 -14.54
CA ILE A 669 -4.47 -2.30 -15.08
C ILE A 669 -5.99 -2.15 -15.15
N GLU A 670 -6.56 -2.43 -16.31
CA GLU A 670 -8.01 -2.50 -16.50
C GLU A 670 -8.54 -3.90 -16.15
N ARG A 671 -9.71 -3.97 -15.49
CA ARG A 671 -10.40 -5.23 -15.22
C ARG A 671 -11.44 -5.53 -16.30
N LYS A 672 -11.81 -6.82 -16.40
CA LYS A 672 -12.90 -7.31 -17.27
C LYS A 672 -14.26 -6.65 -17.01
N ASP A 673 -14.47 -6.01 -15.86
CA ASP A 673 -15.71 -5.30 -15.49
C ASP A 673 -15.68 -3.79 -15.84
N GLY A 674 -14.64 -3.33 -16.54
CA GLY A 674 -14.42 -1.93 -16.92
C GLY A 674 -13.98 -1.02 -15.76
N SER A 675 -13.51 -1.59 -14.64
CA SER A 675 -12.90 -0.81 -13.56
C SER A 675 -11.37 -0.84 -13.59
N GLU A 676 -10.75 0.31 -13.34
CA GLU A 676 -9.30 0.46 -13.40
C GLU A 676 -8.68 0.41 -11.99
N LYS A 677 -7.45 -0.11 -11.90
CA LYS A 677 -6.65 -0.17 -10.67
C LYS A 677 -5.22 0.25 -10.95
N ILE A 678 -4.58 0.87 -9.96
CA ILE A 678 -3.16 1.16 -9.96
C ILE A 678 -2.47 0.08 -9.11
N VAL A 679 -1.44 -0.56 -9.66
CA VAL A 679 -0.66 -1.60 -8.98
C VAL A 679 0.78 -1.12 -8.85
N ILE A 680 1.25 -0.93 -7.62
CA ILE A 680 2.63 -0.58 -7.30
C ILE A 680 3.36 -1.88 -6.98
N THR A 681 4.44 -2.15 -7.71
CA THR A 681 5.26 -3.36 -7.58
C THR A 681 6.61 -3.10 -6.93
N GLU A 682 7.15 -1.88 -7.05
CA GLU A 682 8.44 -1.49 -6.48
C GLU A 682 8.34 -0.11 -5.85
N ILE A 683 9.03 0.11 -4.73
CA ILE A 683 9.09 1.40 -4.02
C ILE A 683 10.51 1.95 -4.00
N PRO A 684 10.69 3.28 -3.86
CA PRO A 684 12.02 3.88 -3.78
C PRO A 684 12.84 3.34 -2.59
N TYR A 685 14.17 3.42 -2.72
CA TYR A 685 15.10 2.99 -1.68
C TYR A 685 14.89 3.78 -0.37
N GLN A 686 15.04 3.09 0.77
CA GLN A 686 14.81 3.65 2.11
C GLN A 686 13.40 4.25 2.31
N VAL A 687 12.38 3.60 1.74
CA VAL A 687 10.96 3.90 2.00
C VAL A 687 10.31 2.67 2.64
N LEU A 688 9.63 2.88 3.77
CA LEU A 688 8.86 1.81 4.42
C LEU A 688 7.48 1.71 3.77
N LYS A 689 7.11 0.50 3.35
CA LYS A 689 5.81 0.19 2.74
C LYS A 689 4.63 0.63 3.63
N SER A 690 4.70 0.33 4.93
CA SER A 690 3.64 0.67 5.89
C SER A 690 3.42 2.19 5.98
N THR A 691 4.50 2.96 6.12
CA THR A 691 4.46 4.42 6.15
C THR A 691 3.92 5.00 4.84
N LEU A 692 4.33 4.43 3.70
CA LEU A 692 3.83 4.87 2.39
C LEU A 692 2.32 4.65 2.24
N VAL A 693 1.80 3.49 2.67
CA VAL A 693 0.36 3.19 2.63
C VAL A 693 -0.41 4.11 3.58
N GLU A 694 0.16 4.41 4.76
CA GLU A 694 -0.42 5.35 5.73
C GLU A 694 -0.49 6.79 5.17
N GLU A 695 0.59 7.28 4.55
CA GLU A 695 0.63 8.57 3.85
C GLU A 695 -0.47 8.65 2.79
N MET A 696 -0.62 7.61 1.96
CA MET A 696 -1.67 7.55 0.94
C MET A 696 -3.07 7.61 1.55
N ALA A 697 -3.32 6.86 2.62
CA ALA A 697 -4.61 6.84 3.32
C ALA A 697 -4.94 8.20 3.95
N ASN A 698 -3.95 8.88 4.52
CA ASN A 698 -4.10 10.23 5.08
C ASN A 698 -4.43 11.24 3.97
N LEU A 699 -3.74 11.21 2.83
CA LEU A 699 -4.02 12.10 1.69
C LEU A 699 -5.41 11.92 1.10
N VAL A 700 -5.94 10.69 1.11
CA VAL A 700 -7.33 10.41 0.72
C VAL A 700 -8.31 10.95 1.76
N SER A 701 -8.01 10.79 3.05
CA SER A 701 -8.84 11.28 4.15
C SER A 701 -8.90 12.80 4.21
N GLU A 702 -7.78 13.48 3.95
CA GLU A 702 -7.65 14.94 3.84
C GLU A 702 -8.24 15.52 2.53
N LYS A 703 -8.76 14.67 1.63
CA LYS A 703 -9.27 15.04 0.30
C LYS A 703 -8.24 15.73 -0.62
N LYS A 704 -6.94 15.61 -0.34
CA LYS A 704 -5.87 16.07 -1.26
C LYS A 704 -5.83 15.22 -2.53
N ILE A 705 -6.11 13.92 -2.40
CA ILE A 705 -6.23 12.99 -3.53
C ILE A 705 -7.65 12.45 -3.59
N GLU A 706 -8.38 12.82 -4.65
CA GLU A 706 -9.72 12.30 -4.92
C GLU A 706 -9.68 11.18 -5.96
N GLY A 707 -10.74 10.36 -5.99
CA GLY A 707 -10.88 9.28 -6.98
C GLY A 707 -10.36 7.92 -6.53
N ILE A 708 -9.72 7.81 -5.36
CA ILE A 708 -9.36 6.51 -4.76
C ILE A 708 -10.57 5.91 -4.05
N LYS A 709 -10.89 4.65 -4.37
CA LYS A 709 -11.96 3.86 -3.75
C LYS A 709 -11.45 3.11 -2.51
N ASP A 710 -10.30 2.45 -2.67
CA ASP A 710 -9.70 1.60 -1.63
C ASP A 710 -8.20 1.42 -1.89
N ILE A 711 -7.43 1.16 -0.83
CA ILE A 711 -5.98 0.88 -0.88
C ILE A 711 -5.73 -0.43 -0.15
N ARG A 712 -5.15 -1.42 -0.85
CA ARG A 712 -4.92 -2.77 -0.32
C ARG A 712 -3.48 -3.17 -0.52
N ASP A 713 -2.86 -3.69 0.54
CA ASP A 713 -1.56 -4.35 0.46
C ASP A 713 -1.77 -5.85 0.22
N LEU A 714 -1.32 -6.32 -0.95
CA LEU A 714 -1.34 -7.71 -1.38
C LEU A 714 0.08 -8.29 -1.52
N SER A 715 1.07 -7.67 -0.87
CA SER A 715 2.45 -8.16 -0.88
C SER A 715 2.56 -9.55 -0.24
N ASP A 716 3.43 -10.39 -0.80
CA ASP A 716 3.70 -11.74 -0.32
C ASP A 716 5.20 -12.07 -0.41
N ARG A 717 5.56 -13.37 -0.36
CA ARG A 717 6.96 -13.82 -0.49
C ARG A 717 7.47 -13.76 -1.93
N GLU A 718 6.58 -13.66 -2.91
CA GLU A 718 6.93 -13.61 -4.34
C GLU A 718 7.19 -12.16 -4.80
N GLY A 719 6.60 -11.17 -4.13
CA GLY A 719 6.95 -9.77 -4.34
C GLY A 719 6.05 -8.76 -3.64
N MET A 720 6.46 -7.50 -3.71
CA MET A 720 5.66 -6.37 -3.21
C MET A 720 4.51 -6.08 -4.17
N ARG A 721 3.31 -5.86 -3.64
CA ARG A 721 2.13 -5.54 -4.45
C ARG A 721 1.12 -4.70 -3.69
N ILE A 722 1.12 -3.39 -3.92
CA ILE A 722 0.12 -2.47 -3.38
C ILE A 722 -0.91 -2.17 -4.48
N VAL A 723 -2.19 -2.36 -4.20
CA VAL A 723 -3.28 -2.19 -5.16
C VAL A 723 -4.19 -1.06 -4.72
N ILE A 724 -4.36 -0.07 -5.58
CA ILE A 724 -5.24 1.08 -5.37
C ILE A 724 -6.40 0.96 -6.36
N ASP A 725 -7.61 0.77 -5.85
CA ASP A 725 -8.81 0.71 -6.68
C ASP A 725 -9.29 2.14 -6.98
N VAL A 726 -9.57 2.43 -8.26
CA VAL A 726 -10.00 3.77 -8.70
C VAL A 726 -11.53 3.83 -8.82
N LYS A 727 -12.14 4.96 -8.47
CA LYS A 727 -13.58 5.23 -8.62
C LYS A 727 -13.92 5.46 -10.10
N LYS A 728 -15.08 4.97 -10.54
CA LYS A 728 -15.57 5.19 -11.91
C LYS A 728 -15.67 6.70 -12.22
N GLY A 729 -15.18 7.12 -13.38
CA GLY A 729 -15.17 8.52 -13.83
C GLY A 729 -13.93 9.35 -13.42
N TYR A 730 -12.97 8.76 -12.70
CA TYR A 730 -11.67 9.37 -12.43
C TYR A 730 -10.57 8.72 -13.27
N GLN A 731 -9.67 9.52 -13.84
CA GLN A 731 -8.55 9.03 -14.64
C GLN A 731 -7.42 8.50 -13.72
N PRO A 732 -7.04 7.20 -13.79
CA PRO A 732 -6.02 6.61 -12.92
C PRO A 732 -4.66 7.30 -13.03
N GLN A 733 -4.28 7.72 -14.23
CA GLN A 733 -2.99 8.36 -14.46
C GLN A 733 -2.84 9.67 -13.69
N ARG A 734 -3.93 10.44 -13.55
CA ARG A 734 -3.94 11.68 -12.76
C ARG A 734 -3.77 11.41 -11.28
N ILE A 735 -4.40 10.34 -10.77
CA ILE A 735 -4.24 9.89 -9.37
C ILE A 735 -2.81 9.45 -9.14
N LEU A 736 -2.24 8.64 -10.03
CA LEU A 736 -0.86 8.17 -9.96
C LEU A 736 0.15 9.33 -9.93
N ASN A 737 -0.03 10.34 -10.79
CA ASN A 737 0.82 11.54 -10.79
C ASN A 737 0.72 12.33 -9.47
N ARG A 738 -0.48 12.42 -8.88
CA ARG A 738 -0.65 13.03 -7.54
C ARG A 738 0.04 12.21 -6.46
N LEU A 739 -0.03 10.88 -6.53
CA LEU A 739 0.68 10.00 -5.61
C LEU A 739 2.20 10.22 -5.72
N TYR A 740 2.76 10.31 -6.92
CA TYR A 740 4.17 10.67 -7.10
C TYR A 740 4.50 12.04 -6.51
N LYS A 741 3.62 13.03 -6.64
CA LYS A 741 3.88 14.40 -6.15
C LYS A 741 3.82 14.51 -4.62
N PHE A 742 2.90 13.81 -3.97
CA PHE A 742 2.56 14.01 -2.55
C PHE A 742 3.00 12.89 -1.62
N THR A 743 3.52 11.77 -2.14
CA THR A 743 3.96 10.64 -1.32
C THR A 743 5.42 10.29 -1.60
N ASN A 744 6.02 9.53 -0.68
CA ASN A 744 7.36 8.96 -0.87
C ASN A 744 7.46 7.90 -1.99
N LEU A 745 6.42 7.71 -2.80
CA LEU A 745 6.49 6.88 -4.02
C LEU A 745 7.42 7.52 -5.09
N GLN A 746 7.66 8.83 -5.00
CA GLN A 746 8.77 9.50 -5.68
C GLN A 746 9.58 10.24 -4.61
N LYS A 747 10.89 10.00 -4.58
CA LYS A 747 11.78 10.52 -3.54
C LYS A 747 13.14 10.83 -4.14
N THR A 748 13.75 11.94 -3.72
CA THR A 748 15.13 12.28 -4.09
C THR A 748 16.11 11.61 -3.13
N PHE A 749 17.07 10.89 -3.68
CA PHE A 749 18.24 10.41 -2.94
C PHE A 749 19.35 11.47 -3.04
N HIS A 750 19.84 11.94 -1.89
CA HIS A 750 20.93 12.92 -1.84
C HIS A 750 22.26 12.19 -1.69
N LEU A 751 22.99 12.02 -2.79
CA LEU A 751 24.31 11.42 -2.81
C LEU A 751 25.31 12.33 -2.08
N ASN A 752 26.11 11.71 -1.21
CA ASN A 752 27.24 12.33 -0.56
C ASN A 752 28.32 11.26 -0.28
N LEU A 753 29.28 11.15 -1.21
CA LEU A 753 30.42 10.24 -1.21
C LEU A 753 31.52 10.76 -0.28
N LEU A 754 31.25 10.73 1.02
CA LEU A 754 32.21 11.08 2.06
C LEU A 754 32.76 9.80 2.71
N ALA A 755 34.07 9.60 2.66
CA ALA A 755 34.76 8.46 3.26
C ALA A 755 36.11 8.88 3.86
N LEU A 756 36.71 8.01 4.68
CA LEU A 756 38.04 8.21 5.24
C LEU A 756 39.10 7.73 4.24
N VAL A 757 40.04 8.61 3.91
CA VAL A 757 41.29 8.32 3.19
C VAL A 757 42.39 8.10 4.23
N ASP A 758 43.20 7.06 4.02
CA ASP A 758 44.26 6.61 4.94
C ASP A 758 43.82 6.37 6.40
N GLY A 759 42.51 6.21 6.62
CA GLY A 759 41.90 5.92 7.92
C GLY A 759 41.71 7.12 8.85
N ILE A 760 42.11 8.34 8.45
CA ILE A 760 42.06 9.52 9.34
C ILE A 760 41.34 10.70 8.69
N GLN A 761 41.55 10.95 7.40
CA GLN A 761 41.10 12.18 6.75
C GLN A 761 39.75 11.98 6.03
N PRO A 762 38.67 12.68 6.43
CA PRO A 762 37.40 12.61 5.73
C PRO A 762 37.42 13.47 4.46
N GLU A 763 37.24 12.84 3.30
CA GLU A 763 37.24 13.51 1.99
C GLU A 763 35.97 13.20 1.19
N ILE A 764 35.54 14.19 0.40
CA ILE A 764 34.48 14.02 -0.59
C ILE A 764 35.15 13.51 -1.85
N LEU A 765 34.76 12.33 -2.30
CA LEU A 765 35.43 11.61 -3.38
C LEU A 765 34.52 11.51 -4.61
N SER A 766 35.10 11.57 -5.80
CA SER A 766 34.41 11.18 -7.02
C SER A 766 34.30 9.66 -7.15
N LEU A 767 33.48 9.17 -8.08
CA LEU A 767 33.42 7.74 -8.40
C LEU A 767 34.80 7.19 -8.80
N ALA A 768 35.53 7.93 -9.63
CA ALA A 768 36.86 7.55 -10.09
C ALA A 768 37.84 7.46 -8.92
N ASP A 769 37.82 8.42 -7.99
CA ASP A 769 38.73 8.44 -6.83
C ASP A 769 38.51 7.22 -5.93
N VAL A 770 37.24 6.89 -5.63
CA VAL A 770 36.90 5.72 -4.81
C VAL A 770 37.46 4.44 -5.44
N LEU A 771 37.29 4.25 -6.75
CA LEU A 771 37.80 3.06 -7.44
C LEU A 771 39.33 3.05 -7.52
N LYS A 772 39.98 4.22 -7.69
CA LYS A 772 41.46 4.34 -7.66
C LYS A 772 42.02 3.92 -6.31
N TYR A 773 41.48 4.46 -5.21
CA TYR A 773 41.89 4.07 -3.85
C TYR A 773 41.66 2.59 -3.58
N PHE A 774 40.55 2.02 -4.07
CA PHE A 774 40.30 0.59 -3.96
C PHE A 774 41.32 -0.26 -4.75
N ILE A 775 41.70 0.15 -5.97
CA ILE A 775 42.72 -0.54 -6.76
C ILE A 775 44.08 -0.51 -6.06
N GLU A 776 44.47 0.62 -5.46
CA GLU A 776 45.72 0.71 -4.71
C GLU A 776 45.72 -0.20 -3.49
N HIS A 777 44.62 -0.23 -2.72
CA HIS A 777 44.45 -1.21 -1.65
C HIS A 777 44.56 -2.66 -2.15
N ARG A 778 43.95 -2.97 -3.30
CA ARG A 778 44.03 -4.32 -3.88
C ARG A 778 45.45 -4.69 -4.32
N LYS A 779 46.21 -3.76 -4.89
CA LYS A 779 47.63 -3.96 -5.23
C LYS A 779 48.47 -4.21 -3.98
N GLU A 780 48.24 -3.47 -2.90
CA GLU A 780 48.91 -3.67 -1.62
C GLU A 780 48.62 -5.08 -1.06
N VAL A 781 47.33 -5.44 -0.96
CA VAL A 781 46.89 -6.75 -0.46
C VAL A 781 47.48 -7.90 -1.29
N ALA A 782 47.42 -7.80 -2.63
CA ALA A 782 47.98 -8.81 -3.51
C ALA A 782 49.50 -8.94 -3.34
N THR A 783 50.21 -7.80 -3.21
CA THR A 783 51.66 -7.77 -2.98
C THR A 783 52.03 -8.42 -1.65
N ARG A 784 51.32 -8.06 -0.56
CA ARG A 784 51.55 -8.65 0.77
C ARG A 784 51.28 -10.15 0.79
N ARG A 785 50.17 -10.58 0.19
CA ARG A 785 49.86 -12.01 0.03
C ARG A 785 50.95 -12.75 -0.72
N THR A 786 51.43 -12.22 -1.85
CA THR A 786 52.51 -12.83 -2.64
C THR A 786 53.83 -12.87 -1.85
N LYS A 787 54.15 -11.83 -1.07
CA LYS A 787 55.30 -11.84 -0.16
C LYS A 787 55.17 -12.90 0.93
N PHE A 788 54.01 -13.02 1.56
CA PHE A 788 53.75 -14.03 2.58
C PHE A 788 53.88 -15.46 2.01
N GLU A 789 53.27 -15.72 0.84
CA GLU A 789 53.39 -17.01 0.16
C GLU A 789 54.84 -17.30 -0.25
N LEU A 790 55.60 -16.29 -0.67
CA LEU A 790 57.01 -16.41 -1.01
C LEU A 790 57.86 -16.77 0.21
N GLU A 791 57.69 -16.08 1.33
CA GLU A 791 58.46 -16.38 2.55
C GLU A 791 58.11 -17.77 3.09
N LYS A 792 56.83 -18.17 3.08
CA LYS A 792 56.42 -19.52 3.47
C LYS A 792 56.98 -20.59 2.53
N ALA A 793 57.02 -20.34 1.23
CA ALA A 793 57.60 -21.24 0.24
C ALA A 793 59.12 -21.37 0.42
N LYS A 794 59.84 -20.26 0.68
CA LYS A 794 61.28 -20.27 0.99
C LYS A 794 61.57 -21.04 2.27
N ASP A 795 60.81 -20.80 3.35
CA ASP A 795 60.95 -21.53 4.61
C ASP A 795 60.75 -23.04 4.37
N ARG A 796 59.75 -23.44 3.57
CA ARG A 796 59.52 -24.86 3.25
C ARG A 796 60.62 -25.45 2.37
N ALA A 797 61.07 -24.73 1.34
CA ALA A 797 62.19 -25.16 0.48
C ALA A 797 63.46 -25.36 1.31
N HIS A 798 63.77 -24.42 2.21
CA HIS A 798 64.91 -24.50 3.11
C HIS A 798 64.87 -25.76 3.98
N ILE A 799 63.71 -26.13 4.52
CA ILE A 799 63.55 -27.41 5.25
C ILE A 799 63.77 -28.63 4.34
N LEU A 800 63.15 -28.66 3.16
CA LEU A 800 63.26 -29.78 2.22
C LEU A 800 64.69 -29.97 1.70
N GLU A 801 65.44 -28.88 1.47
CA GLU A 801 66.86 -28.93 1.13
C GLU A 801 67.68 -29.61 2.24
N GLY A 802 67.41 -29.25 3.50
CA GLY A 802 68.04 -29.90 4.66
C GLY A 802 67.71 -31.40 4.75
N LEU A 803 66.45 -31.76 4.54
CA LEU A 803 66.02 -33.17 4.49
C LEU A 803 66.69 -33.93 3.34
N MET A 804 66.87 -33.30 2.18
CA MET A 804 67.57 -33.91 1.04
C MET A 804 69.06 -34.11 1.30
N VAL A 805 69.72 -33.15 1.99
CA VAL A 805 71.11 -33.32 2.45
C VAL A 805 71.21 -34.50 3.42
N ALA A 806 70.24 -34.65 4.33
CA ALA A 806 70.19 -35.76 5.27
C ALA A 806 69.92 -37.12 4.59
N LEU A 807 68.96 -37.18 3.67
CA LEU A 807 68.62 -38.41 2.93
C LEU A 807 69.75 -38.87 2.00
N LYS A 808 70.57 -37.96 1.47
CA LYS A 808 71.77 -38.30 0.69
C LYS A 808 72.91 -38.87 1.55
N ASN A 809 72.97 -38.52 2.84
CA ASN A 809 74.06 -38.87 3.75
C ASN A 809 73.56 -39.61 5.01
N ILE A 810 72.52 -40.44 4.87
CA ILE A 810 71.74 -40.93 6.02
C ILE A 810 72.55 -41.70 7.06
N ASP A 811 73.50 -42.53 6.63
CA ASP A 811 74.33 -43.32 7.54
C ASP A 811 75.21 -42.44 8.42
N GLU A 812 75.79 -41.38 7.85
CA GLU A 812 76.61 -40.42 8.58
C GLU A 812 75.77 -39.51 9.50
N VAL A 813 74.53 -39.22 9.12
CA VAL A 813 73.57 -38.52 9.98
C VAL A 813 73.22 -39.37 11.20
N ILE A 814 72.84 -40.64 11.00
CA ILE A 814 72.51 -41.58 12.09
C ILE A 814 73.71 -41.76 13.02
N LYS A 815 74.91 -41.92 12.47
CA LYS A 815 76.14 -42.04 13.27
C LYS A 815 76.42 -40.80 14.12
N THR A 816 76.16 -39.60 13.57
CA THR A 816 76.35 -38.34 14.29
C THR A 816 75.32 -38.20 15.42
N ILE A 817 74.07 -38.60 15.18
CA ILE A 817 73.01 -38.63 16.20
C ILE A 817 73.34 -39.64 17.31
N LYS A 818 73.70 -40.88 16.97
CA LYS A 818 74.01 -41.94 17.97
C LYS A 818 75.25 -41.65 18.82
N LYS A 819 76.17 -40.80 18.34
CA LYS A 819 77.38 -40.38 19.08
C LYS A 819 77.13 -39.21 20.05
N SER A 820 76.01 -38.52 19.91
CA SER A 820 75.67 -37.38 20.77
C SER A 820 74.93 -37.87 22.01
N ALA A 821 75.18 -37.26 23.17
CA ALA A 821 74.60 -37.68 24.44
C ALA A 821 73.12 -37.30 24.58
N ASP A 822 72.72 -36.17 23.97
CA ASP A 822 71.34 -35.66 24.00
C ASP A 822 70.92 -34.98 22.68
N LYS A 823 69.65 -34.52 22.64
CA LYS A 823 69.04 -33.90 21.45
C LYS A 823 69.71 -32.57 21.07
N ASP A 824 70.13 -31.76 22.04
CA ASP A 824 70.70 -30.44 21.79
C ASP A 824 72.16 -30.54 21.31
N GLU A 825 72.90 -31.51 21.82
CA GLU A 825 74.23 -31.86 21.32
C GLU A 825 74.14 -32.44 19.89
N ALA A 826 73.18 -33.35 19.63
CA ALA A 826 72.93 -33.89 18.30
C ALA A 826 72.58 -32.78 17.30
N LYS A 827 71.72 -31.83 17.69
CA LYS A 827 71.37 -30.66 16.88
C LYS A 827 72.61 -29.83 16.54
N THR A 828 73.43 -29.51 17.53
CA THR A 828 74.64 -28.70 17.37
C THR A 828 75.68 -29.39 16.47
N ASN A 829 75.85 -30.70 16.63
CA ASN A 829 76.76 -31.50 15.81
C ASN A 829 76.29 -31.63 14.35
N LEU A 830 74.98 -31.78 14.13
CA LEU A 830 74.40 -31.79 12.77
C LEU A 830 74.57 -30.44 12.06
N ILE A 831 74.34 -29.33 12.77
CA ILE A 831 74.58 -27.96 12.27
C ILE A 831 76.03 -27.81 11.81
N LYS A 832 77.00 -28.14 12.69
CA LYS A 832 78.44 -27.97 12.40
C LYS A 832 78.91 -28.87 11.26
N LYS A 833 78.52 -30.14 11.26
CA LYS A 833 79.05 -31.16 10.34
C LYS A 833 78.47 -31.06 8.93
N PHE A 834 77.17 -30.77 8.80
CA PHE A 834 76.47 -30.73 7.51
C PHE A 834 76.15 -29.30 7.05
N LYS A 835 76.66 -28.27 7.75
CA LYS A 835 76.43 -26.84 7.47
C LYS A 835 74.93 -26.51 7.37
N LEU A 836 74.15 -27.08 8.27
CA LEU A 836 72.69 -26.93 8.32
C LEU A 836 72.31 -25.76 9.23
N SER A 837 71.17 -25.14 8.96
CA SER A 837 70.53 -24.21 9.90
C SER A 837 69.91 -24.95 11.09
N GLU A 838 69.63 -24.22 12.16
CA GLU A 838 68.93 -24.78 13.32
C GLU A 838 67.57 -25.40 12.96
N LYS A 839 66.75 -24.69 12.15
CA LYS A 839 65.46 -25.19 11.67
C LYS A 839 65.59 -26.52 10.90
N GLN A 840 66.60 -26.64 10.04
CA GLN A 840 66.86 -27.87 9.27
C GLN A 840 67.32 -29.02 10.16
N ALA A 841 68.24 -28.76 11.11
CA ALA A 841 68.73 -29.77 12.03
C ALA A 841 67.61 -30.32 12.93
N VAL A 842 66.70 -29.46 13.41
CA VAL A 842 65.51 -29.89 14.15
C VAL A 842 64.60 -30.76 13.26
N ALA A 843 64.32 -30.33 12.03
CA ALA A 843 63.50 -31.11 11.11
C ALA A 843 64.09 -32.49 10.78
N ILE A 844 65.42 -32.61 10.72
CA ILE A 844 66.13 -33.89 10.52
C ILE A 844 66.00 -34.79 11.74
N LEU A 845 66.13 -34.24 12.95
CA LEU A 845 65.94 -35.00 14.20
C LEU A 845 64.50 -35.50 14.37
N GLU A 846 63.53 -34.83 13.74
CA GLU A 846 62.11 -35.20 13.76
C GLU A 846 61.70 -36.13 12.61
N MET A 847 62.65 -36.51 11.73
CA MET A 847 62.39 -37.47 10.65
C MET A 847 61.95 -38.83 11.19
N ARG A 848 60.97 -39.43 10.53
CA ARG A 848 60.47 -40.78 10.84
C ARG A 848 61.13 -41.80 9.93
N LEU A 849 61.40 -43.01 10.41
CA LEU A 849 62.06 -44.05 9.60
C LEU A 849 61.37 -44.34 8.24
N GLN A 850 60.04 -44.19 8.18
CA GLN A 850 59.28 -44.36 6.93
C GLN A 850 59.70 -43.39 5.81
N THR A 851 60.24 -42.20 6.13
CA THR A 851 60.68 -41.21 5.12
C THR A 851 61.93 -41.66 4.36
N LEU A 852 62.59 -42.74 4.80
CA LEU A 852 63.74 -43.33 4.12
C LEU A 852 63.36 -44.23 2.94
N ALA A 853 62.07 -44.61 2.82
CA ALA A 853 61.60 -45.38 1.69
C ALA A 853 61.80 -44.63 0.37
N GLY A 854 62.17 -45.33 -0.71
CA GLY A 854 62.48 -44.71 -2.00
C GLY A 854 61.36 -43.85 -2.58
N LEU A 855 60.09 -44.24 -2.36
CA LEU A 855 58.92 -43.45 -2.76
C LEU A 855 58.79 -42.14 -1.98
N GLU A 856 59.09 -42.14 -0.68
CA GLU A 856 59.02 -40.93 0.16
C GLU A 856 60.15 -39.95 -0.15
N ARG A 857 61.35 -40.46 -0.45
CA ARG A 857 62.45 -39.64 -0.97
C ARG A 857 62.08 -38.95 -2.27
N LYS A 858 61.47 -39.69 -3.21
CA LYS A 858 61.01 -39.12 -4.48
C LYS A 858 59.95 -38.04 -4.27
N LYS A 859 58.99 -38.24 -3.36
CA LYS A 859 57.99 -37.21 -3.00
C LYS A 859 58.64 -35.92 -2.49
N ILE A 860 59.66 -36.02 -1.63
CA ILE A 860 60.39 -34.86 -1.11
C ILE A 860 61.13 -34.12 -2.23
N GLU A 861 61.74 -34.86 -3.16
CA GLU A 861 62.42 -34.29 -4.33
C GLU A 861 61.45 -33.59 -5.28
N ASP A 862 60.33 -34.24 -5.60
CA ASP A 862 59.26 -33.68 -6.43
C ASP A 862 58.64 -32.43 -5.77
N GLU A 863 58.37 -32.48 -4.45
CA GLU A 863 57.86 -31.34 -3.67
C GLU A 863 58.86 -30.16 -3.67
N LEU A 864 60.16 -30.43 -3.47
CA LEU A 864 61.18 -29.39 -3.52
C LEU A 864 61.24 -28.72 -4.90
N LYS A 865 61.17 -29.52 -5.98
CA LYS A 865 61.16 -29.00 -7.36
C LYS A 865 59.94 -28.10 -7.60
N GLU A 866 58.75 -28.54 -7.20
CA GLU A 866 57.51 -27.76 -7.33
C GLU A 866 57.60 -26.44 -6.55
N ILE A 867 58.11 -26.47 -5.32
CA ILE A 867 58.24 -25.27 -4.49
C ILE A 867 59.27 -24.29 -5.08
N LEU A 868 60.39 -24.77 -5.62
CA LEU A 868 61.38 -23.91 -6.29
C LEU A 868 60.80 -23.24 -7.54
N GLU A 869 60.01 -23.98 -8.33
CA GLU A 869 59.26 -23.41 -9.46
C GLU A 869 58.26 -22.35 -8.99
N ARG A 870 57.52 -22.61 -7.91
CA ARG A 870 56.58 -21.65 -7.30
C ARG A 870 57.29 -20.40 -6.77
N ILE A 871 58.45 -20.53 -6.12
CA ILE A 871 59.28 -19.39 -5.67
C ILE A 871 59.68 -18.52 -6.86
N LYS A 872 60.12 -19.15 -7.96
CA LYS A 872 60.49 -18.44 -9.19
C LYS A 872 59.30 -17.66 -9.77
N GLU A 873 58.11 -18.26 -9.77
CA GLU A 873 56.86 -17.60 -10.18
C GLU A 873 56.52 -16.39 -9.28
N LEU A 874 56.50 -16.59 -7.96
CA LEU A 874 56.18 -15.54 -6.97
C LEU A 874 57.17 -14.36 -7.05
N LEU A 875 58.47 -14.63 -7.20
CA LEU A 875 59.48 -13.58 -7.43
C LEU A 875 59.25 -12.84 -8.75
N ALA A 876 58.83 -13.53 -9.81
CA ALA A 876 58.52 -12.90 -11.08
C ALA A 876 57.28 -12.00 -11.00
N ILE A 877 56.28 -12.36 -10.17
CA ILE A 877 55.10 -11.53 -9.90
C ILE A 877 55.51 -10.26 -9.15
N LEU A 878 56.30 -10.38 -8.07
CA LEU A 878 56.73 -9.21 -7.28
C LEU A 878 57.63 -8.24 -8.06
N LYS A 879 58.39 -8.73 -9.05
CA LYS A 879 59.25 -7.89 -9.91
C LYS A 879 58.50 -7.16 -11.02
N SER A 880 57.31 -7.63 -11.40
CA SER A 880 56.58 -7.12 -12.58
C SER A 880 55.21 -6.57 -12.19
N PRO A 881 55.03 -5.23 -12.17
CA PRO A 881 53.73 -4.61 -11.93
C PRO A 881 52.66 -5.08 -12.92
N GLU A 882 53.02 -5.34 -14.18
CA GLU A 882 52.09 -5.83 -15.21
C GLU A 882 51.58 -7.25 -14.95
N LYS A 883 52.44 -8.14 -14.41
CA LYS A 883 52.00 -9.47 -13.96
C LYS A 883 51.03 -9.37 -12.78
N LEU A 884 51.31 -8.48 -11.82
CA LEU A 884 50.41 -8.23 -10.70
C LEU A 884 49.04 -7.72 -11.18
N LYS A 885 49.02 -6.75 -12.10
CA LYS A 885 47.77 -6.26 -12.73
C LYS A 885 47.00 -7.38 -13.43
N THR A 886 47.69 -8.23 -14.19
CA THR A 886 47.07 -9.37 -14.88
C THR A 886 46.40 -10.33 -13.90
N ILE A 887 47.03 -10.60 -12.75
CA ILE A 887 46.46 -11.44 -11.69
C ILE A 887 45.22 -10.79 -11.10
N ILE A 888 45.28 -9.51 -10.73
CA ILE A 888 44.13 -8.78 -10.16
C ILE A 888 42.97 -8.76 -11.17
N LYS A 889 43.24 -8.52 -12.45
CA LYS A 889 42.25 -8.57 -13.52
C LYS A 889 41.59 -9.95 -13.62
N LYS A 890 42.37 -11.03 -13.54
CA LYS A 890 41.86 -12.41 -13.54
C LYS A 890 40.96 -12.67 -12.33
N GLU A 891 41.37 -12.24 -11.14
CA GLU A 891 40.54 -12.36 -9.92
C GLU A 891 39.21 -11.61 -10.05
N PHE A 892 39.22 -10.38 -10.60
CA PHE A 892 38.00 -9.62 -10.86
C PHE A 892 37.06 -10.34 -11.83
N LEU A 893 37.58 -10.92 -12.91
CA LEU A 893 36.78 -11.70 -13.86
C LEU A 893 36.15 -12.94 -13.20
N GLU A 894 36.93 -13.68 -12.41
CA GLU A 894 36.42 -14.84 -11.66
C GLU A 894 35.33 -14.45 -10.66
N LEU A 895 35.49 -13.32 -9.97
CA LEU A 895 34.49 -12.81 -9.03
C LEU A 895 33.22 -12.33 -9.75
N LYS A 896 33.37 -11.70 -10.93
CA LYS A 896 32.25 -11.31 -11.80
C LYS A 896 31.44 -12.53 -12.23
N GLU A 897 32.10 -13.61 -12.64
CA GLU A 897 31.43 -14.84 -13.05
C GLU A 897 30.71 -15.53 -11.88
N LYS A 898 31.37 -15.60 -10.72
CA LYS A 898 30.84 -16.31 -9.54
C LYS A 898 29.71 -15.58 -8.82
N PHE A 899 29.73 -14.25 -8.82
CA PHE A 899 28.86 -13.41 -7.99
C PHE A 899 28.06 -12.36 -8.77
N GLY A 900 28.22 -12.29 -10.10
CA GLY A 900 27.50 -11.36 -10.96
C GLY A 900 26.00 -11.59 -10.98
N ASP A 901 25.25 -10.49 -11.04
CA ASP A 901 23.78 -10.53 -11.13
C ASP A 901 23.23 -9.41 -12.01
N LYS A 902 21.98 -9.58 -12.44
CA LYS A 902 21.30 -8.61 -13.32
C LYS A 902 20.96 -7.33 -12.55
N ARG A 903 21.02 -6.20 -13.24
CA ARG A 903 20.56 -4.90 -12.74
C ARG A 903 19.08 -4.93 -12.36
N ARG A 904 18.71 -4.31 -11.23
CA ARG A 904 17.31 -4.22 -10.75
C ARG A 904 16.67 -2.89 -11.11
N THR A 905 17.43 -1.81 -10.99
CA THR A 905 16.96 -0.42 -11.15
C THR A 905 16.99 0.01 -12.61
N LYS A 906 15.89 0.57 -13.11
CA LYS A 906 15.82 1.10 -14.48
C LYS A 906 16.30 2.54 -14.55
N VAL A 907 17.18 2.85 -15.49
CA VAL A 907 17.69 4.21 -15.73
C VAL A 907 16.98 4.84 -16.93
N ILE A 908 16.45 6.05 -16.76
CA ILE A 908 15.88 6.86 -17.84
C ILE A 908 16.78 8.08 -18.04
N LYS A 909 17.32 8.23 -19.25
CA LYS A 909 18.33 9.27 -19.55
C LYS A 909 17.80 10.69 -19.44
N GLY A 910 16.53 10.93 -19.74
CA GLY A 910 15.89 12.25 -19.72
C GLY A 910 15.45 12.71 -18.33
N LYS A 911 15.29 14.03 -18.17
CA LYS A 911 14.73 14.66 -16.96
C LYS A 911 13.26 14.30 -16.77
N LEU A 912 12.85 14.20 -15.51
CA LEU A 912 11.45 14.02 -15.15
C LEU A 912 10.68 15.34 -15.34
N GLY A 913 9.83 15.44 -16.36
CA GLY A 913 9.03 16.64 -16.61
C GLY A 913 8.84 17.06 -18.07
N GLU A 914 9.41 16.33 -19.03
CA GLU A 914 9.11 16.52 -20.47
C GLU A 914 7.74 15.96 -20.89
N ILE A 915 6.93 15.44 -19.96
CA ILE A 915 5.53 15.10 -20.18
C ILE A 915 4.69 16.13 -19.42
N THR A 916 4.05 17.02 -20.17
CA THR A 916 3.14 18.04 -19.65
C THR A 916 1.78 17.44 -19.33
N GLU A 917 0.98 18.05 -18.43
CA GLU A 917 -0.42 17.60 -18.17
C GLU A 917 -1.27 17.55 -19.45
N VAL A 918 -0.83 18.29 -20.47
CA VAL A 918 -1.40 18.35 -21.81
C VAL A 918 -1.26 17.00 -22.54
N ASP A 919 -0.13 16.29 -22.40
CA ASP A 919 0.14 15.01 -23.08
C ASP A 919 -0.70 13.83 -22.53
N LEU A 920 -1.44 14.04 -21.44
CA LEU A 920 -2.34 13.06 -20.80
C LEU A 920 -3.78 13.15 -21.29
N VAL A 921 -4.10 14.18 -22.07
CA VAL A 921 -5.41 14.40 -22.67
C VAL A 921 -5.28 14.04 -24.15
N PRO A 922 -6.18 13.23 -24.74
CA PRO A 922 -6.14 12.99 -26.17
C PRO A 922 -6.46 14.29 -26.93
N LEU A 923 -5.69 14.56 -27.98
CA LEU A 923 -5.92 15.68 -28.90
C LEU A 923 -7.16 15.35 -29.75
N GLU A 924 -8.29 15.95 -29.39
CA GLU A 924 -9.58 15.67 -30.03
C GLU A 924 -10.32 16.99 -30.30
N GLU A 925 -11.04 17.05 -31.42
CA GLU A 925 -11.97 18.15 -31.68
C GLU A 925 -13.21 18.06 -30.80
N THR A 926 -13.57 19.18 -30.16
CA THR A 926 -14.70 19.26 -29.27
C THR A 926 -15.50 20.54 -29.49
N MET A 927 -16.81 20.48 -29.23
CA MET A 927 -17.67 21.66 -29.26
C MET A 927 -17.89 22.19 -27.85
N VAL A 928 -17.68 23.49 -27.66
CA VAL A 928 -17.91 24.19 -26.40
C VAL A 928 -19.22 24.98 -26.49
N THR A 929 -20.09 24.79 -25.50
CA THR A 929 -21.36 25.52 -25.40
C THR A 929 -21.42 26.33 -24.11
N LEU A 930 -21.82 27.60 -24.20
CA LEU A 930 -22.00 28.50 -23.06
C LEU A 930 -23.40 29.12 -23.06
N THR A 931 -24.08 29.06 -21.91
CA THR A 931 -25.43 29.63 -21.72
C THR A 931 -25.40 31.03 -21.11
N THR A 932 -26.50 31.78 -21.24
CA THR A 932 -26.71 33.10 -20.63
C THR A 932 -26.59 33.07 -19.10
N GLY A 933 -26.95 31.96 -18.46
CA GLY A 933 -26.79 31.70 -17.04
C GLY A 933 -25.37 31.32 -16.63
N GLY A 934 -24.42 31.36 -17.57
CA GLY A 934 -23.00 31.11 -17.31
C GLY A 934 -22.64 29.63 -17.20
N TYR A 935 -23.42 28.70 -17.75
CA TYR A 935 -23.06 27.28 -17.75
C TYR A 935 -22.26 26.90 -19.00
N ILE A 936 -21.11 26.24 -18.79
CA ILE A 936 -20.21 25.78 -19.86
C ILE A 936 -20.02 24.26 -19.83
N LYS A 937 -19.91 23.66 -21.02
CA LYS A 937 -19.55 22.25 -21.22
C LYS A 937 -18.88 22.04 -22.58
N ARG A 938 -18.18 20.91 -22.70
CA ARG A 938 -17.70 20.38 -23.99
C ARG A 938 -18.51 19.17 -24.42
N ILE A 939 -18.72 18.99 -25.73
CA ILE A 939 -19.51 17.92 -26.34
C ILE A 939 -18.78 17.42 -27.57
N ASN A 940 -18.75 16.10 -27.78
CA ASN A 940 -18.22 15.53 -29.02
C ASN A 940 -19.09 15.92 -30.25
N PRO A 941 -18.52 16.52 -31.31
CA PRO A 941 -19.25 16.92 -32.52
C PRO A 941 -20.06 15.81 -33.19
N ALA A 942 -19.57 14.55 -33.14
CA ALA A 942 -20.21 13.39 -33.74
C ALA A 942 -21.58 13.05 -33.13
N THR A 943 -21.92 13.62 -31.96
CA THR A 943 -23.24 13.45 -31.34
C THR A 943 -24.39 14.11 -32.12
N TYR A 944 -24.10 15.08 -33.00
CA TYR A 944 -25.08 15.72 -33.87
C TYR A 944 -24.99 15.18 -35.30
N LYS A 945 -25.95 14.34 -35.71
CA LYS A 945 -26.04 13.84 -37.08
C LYS A 945 -26.49 14.93 -38.07
N ILE A 946 -25.91 14.90 -39.28
CA ILE A 946 -26.26 15.80 -40.39
C ILE A 946 -27.73 15.60 -40.78
N GLN A 947 -28.44 16.71 -40.98
CA GLN A 947 -29.82 16.78 -41.44
C GLN A 947 -29.93 17.63 -42.71
N LYS A 948 -30.96 17.36 -43.53
CA LYS A 948 -31.30 18.21 -44.68
C LYS A 948 -31.78 19.58 -44.21
N ARG A 949 -31.45 20.65 -44.95
CA ARG A 949 -31.92 22.01 -44.64
C ARG A 949 -33.45 22.05 -44.52
N GLY A 950 -33.96 22.86 -43.60
CA GLY A 950 -35.40 22.97 -43.32
C GLY A 950 -35.95 21.90 -42.39
N GLY A 951 -35.10 21.02 -41.84
CA GLY A 951 -35.47 20.12 -40.74
C GLY A 951 -35.86 20.89 -39.47
N LYS A 952 -36.57 20.20 -38.56
CA LYS A 952 -36.95 20.73 -37.24
C LYS A 952 -35.76 20.80 -36.26
N GLY A 953 -34.62 20.18 -36.59
CA GLY A 953 -33.51 20.03 -35.65
C GLY A 953 -33.82 18.99 -34.57
N ILE A 954 -32.83 18.66 -33.75
CA ILE A 954 -32.98 17.74 -32.61
C ILE A 954 -32.68 18.52 -31.33
N MET A 955 -33.29 18.11 -30.23
CA MET A 955 -33.06 18.77 -28.95
C MET A 955 -31.60 18.69 -28.52
N GLY A 956 -30.96 19.86 -28.47
CA GLY A 956 -29.63 20.05 -27.91
C GLY A 956 -29.70 20.05 -26.40
N MET A 957 -30.29 21.06 -25.79
CA MET A 957 -30.28 21.26 -24.33
C MET A 957 -31.68 21.60 -23.81
N LYS A 958 -32.05 21.09 -22.62
CA LYS A 958 -33.34 21.40 -21.98
C LYS A 958 -33.17 22.64 -21.09
N THR A 959 -33.55 23.80 -21.62
CA THR A 959 -33.56 25.08 -20.89
C THR A 959 -34.69 25.06 -19.84
N MET A 960 -34.49 25.67 -18.67
CA MET A 960 -35.59 25.97 -17.73
C MET A 960 -35.62 27.48 -17.53
N GLY A 961 -36.81 28.08 -17.70
CA GLY A 961 -36.94 29.53 -17.70
C GLY A 961 -36.30 30.17 -18.94
N ASP A 962 -35.64 31.32 -18.74
CA ASP A 962 -35.07 32.16 -19.80
C ASP A 962 -33.59 31.87 -20.13
N ASP A 963 -33.01 30.76 -19.64
CA ASP A 963 -31.59 30.44 -19.90
C ASP A 963 -31.36 29.88 -21.30
N ILE A 964 -30.73 30.66 -22.18
CA ILE A 964 -30.53 30.37 -23.61
C ILE A 964 -29.05 30.07 -23.88
N VAL A 965 -28.74 29.23 -24.87
CA VAL A 965 -27.36 29.06 -25.36
C VAL A 965 -26.93 30.31 -26.13
N GLU A 966 -25.91 30.98 -25.63
CA GLU A 966 -25.41 32.24 -26.20
C GLU A 966 -24.20 32.02 -27.11
N HIS A 967 -23.23 31.19 -26.68
CA HIS A 967 -22.04 30.89 -27.46
C HIS A 967 -21.93 29.40 -27.78
N PHE A 968 -21.51 29.13 -29.02
CA PHE A 968 -21.34 27.81 -29.57
C PHE A 968 -20.14 27.84 -30.52
N LEU A 969 -19.08 27.08 -30.23
CA LEU A 969 -17.86 27.07 -31.03
C LEU A 969 -17.14 25.72 -30.98
N CYS A 970 -16.26 25.51 -31.94
CA CYS A 970 -15.40 24.33 -32.05
C CYS A 970 -13.98 24.69 -31.58
N ALA A 971 -13.35 23.79 -30.84
CA ALA A 971 -11.97 23.92 -30.36
C ALA A 971 -11.35 22.54 -30.17
N SER A 972 -10.02 22.46 -30.16
CA SER A 972 -9.32 21.26 -29.72
C SER A 972 -9.25 21.21 -28.20
N THR A 973 -9.19 20.00 -27.62
CA THR A 973 -8.99 19.80 -26.17
C THR A 973 -7.77 20.56 -25.62
N HIS A 974 -6.75 20.76 -26.44
CA HIS A 974 -5.48 21.39 -26.05
C HIS A 974 -5.46 22.91 -26.24
N ASP A 975 -6.51 23.47 -26.84
CA ASP A 975 -6.55 24.90 -27.13
C ASP A 975 -6.73 25.73 -25.85
N ASN A 976 -6.17 26.94 -25.90
CA ASN A 976 -6.45 27.96 -24.91
C ASN A 976 -7.73 28.71 -25.29
N LEU A 977 -8.74 28.70 -24.42
CA LEU A 977 -9.99 29.42 -24.65
C LEU A 977 -9.96 30.76 -23.92
N MET A 978 -9.98 31.86 -24.67
CA MET A 978 -10.06 33.23 -24.15
C MET A 978 -11.51 33.69 -24.03
N PHE A 979 -11.87 34.23 -22.87
CA PHE A 979 -13.20 34.70 -22.48
C PHE A 979 -13.19 36.22 -22.38
N PHE A 980 -13.87 36.90 -23.29
CA PHE A 980 -13.99 38.34 -23.26
C PHE A 980 -15.30 38.75 -22.61
N THR A 981 -15.21 39.68 -21.67
CA THR A 981 -16.33 40.13 -20.84
C THR A 981 -16.93 41.46 -21.31
N ASP A 982 -18.12 41.78 -20.83
CA ASP A 982 -18.81 43.06 -21.03
C ASP A 982 -18.13 44.24 -20.33
N SER A 983 -17.30 44.01 -19.31
CA SER A 983 -16.42 45.02 -18.71
C SER A 983 -15.16 45.31 -19.55
N GLY A 984 -14.93 44.56 -20.63
CA GLY A 984 -13.77 44.73 -21.51
C GLY A 984 -12.51 44.00 -21.05
N LYS A 985 -12.62 43.06 -20.10
CA LYS A 985 -11.53 42.16 -19.69
C LYS A 985 -11.50 40.88 -20.51
N VAL A 986 -10.32 40.27 -20.62
CA VAL A 986 -10.13 38.91 -21.12
C VAL A 986 -9.60 38.00 -20.01
N LEU A 987 -10.19 36.81 -19.91
CA LEU A 987 -9.78 35.72 -19.03
C LEU A 987 -9.42 34.51 -19.90
N GLN A 988 -8.75 33.51 -19.34
CA GLN A 988 -8.32 32.33 -20.09
C GLN A 988 -8.43 31.05 -19.27
N THR A 989 -8.89 29.98 -19.90
CA THR A 989 -8.77 28.60 -19.40
C THR A 989 -8.47 27.64 -20.55
N GLN A 990 -7.91 26.47 -20.27
CA GLN A 990 -7.70 25.43 -21.27
C GLN A 990 -9.00 24.66 -21.53
N VAL A 991 -9.22 24.22 -22.77
CA VAL A 991 -10.48 23.58 -23.19
C VAL A 991 -10.69 22.24 -22.46
N TYR A 992 -9.64 21.45 -22.22
CA TYR A 992 -9.76 20.18 -21.49
C TYR A 992 -10.19 20.34 -20.02
N GLU A 993 -10.00 21.52 -19.41
CA GLU A 993 -10.48 21.80 -18.05
C GLU A 993 -12.02 21.87 -18.00
N ILE A 994 -12.66 22.13 -19.13
CA ILE A 994 -14.12 22.16 -19.28
C ILE A 994 -14.65 20.72 -19.28
N PRO A 995 -15.64 20.38 -18.43
CA PRO A 995 -16.15 19.03 -18.31
C PRO A 995 -16.90 18.62 -19.57
N GLU A 996 -16.71 17.37 -19.97
CA GLU A 996 -17.52 16.74 -21.01
C GLU A 996 -18.93 16.48 -20.49
N GLY A 997 -19.92 16.86 -21.27
CA GLY A 997 -21.33 16.70 -20.94
C GLY A 997 -22.09 15.97 -22.03
N THR A 998 -23.15 15.28 -21.65
CA THR A 998 -24.11 14.78 -22.63
C THR A 998 -24.77 15.96 -23.34
N ARG A 999 -25.29 15.70 -24.54
CA ARG A 999 -26.01 16.69 -25.35
C ARG A 999 -27.05 17.47 -24.52
N VAL A 1000 -27.84 16.77 -23.71
CA VAL A 1000 -28.96 17.33 -22.92
C VAL A 1000 -28.53 18.01 -21.61
N ALA A 1001 -27.34 17.71 -21.06
CA ALA A 1001 -26.88 18.24 -19.78
C ALA A 1001 -26.61 19.77 -19.84
N ARG A 1002 -26.72 20.48 -18.71
CA ARG A 1002 -26.47 21.95 -18.68
C ARG A 1002 -24.99 22.33 -18.65
N GLY A 1003 -24.12 21.47 -18.12
CA GLY A 1003 -22.72 21.80 -17.87
C GLY A 1003 -22.48 22.32 -16.46
N ARG A 1004 -21.35 22.98 -16.23
CA ARG A 1004 -20.95 23.58 -14.94
C ARG A 1004 -20.88 25.10 -15.05
N GLY A 1005 -21.13 25.81 -13.95
CA GLY A 1005 -21.06 27.27 -13.93
C GLY A 1005 -19.64 27.79 -14.17
N LEU A 1006 -19.51 28.92 -14.86
CA LEU A 1006 -18.24 29.53 -15.27
C LEU A 1006 -17.36 29.95 -14.08
N LEU A 1007 -17.99 30.31 -12.97
CA LEU A 1007 -17.35 30.66 -11.69
C LEU A 1007 -16.44 29.55 -11.14
N ASN A 1008 -16.62 28.30 -11.59
CA ASN A 1008 -15.73 27.19 -11.19
C ASN A 1008 -14.39 27.18 -11.93
N PHE A 1009 -14.30 27.89 -13.07
CA PHE A 1009 -13.14 27.87 -13.97
C PHE A 1009 -12.45 29.22 -14.04
N LEU A 1010 -13.21 30.31 -13.86
CA LEU A 1010 -12.74 31.69 -14.00
C LEU A 1010 -13.14 32.53 -12.78
N GLU A 1011 -12.28 33.47 -12.38
CA GLU A 1011 -12.54 34.42 -11.29
C GLU A 1011 -13.34 35.63 -11.81
N LEU A 1012 -14.58 35.37 -12.24
CA LEU A 1012 -15.50 36.42 -12.66
C LEU A 1012 -16.21 37.05 -11.46
N SER A 1013 -16.41 38.37 -11.52
CA SER A 1013 -17.35 39.03 -10.62
C SER A 1013 -18.79 38.62 -10.94
N THR A 1014 -19.68 38.66 -9.96
CA THR A 1014 -21.09 38.23 -10.10
C THR A 1014 -21.90 39.06 -11.12
N GLU A 1015 -21.38 40.22 -11.53
CA GLU A 1015 -22.03 41.13 -12.48
C GLU A 1015 -21.42 41.07 -13.89
N GLU A 1016 -20.25 40.45 -14.08
CA GLU A 1016 -19.56 40.37 -15.38
C GLU A 1016 -20.12 39.24 -16.25
N LYS A 1017 -20.45 39.56 -17.50
CA LYS A 1017 -20.97 38.60 -18.50
C LYS A 1017 -19.96 38.36 -19.61
N VAL A 1018 -19.87 37.11 -20.08
CA VAL A 1018 -18.99 36.76 -21.21
C VAL A 1018 -19.69 37.01 -22.53
N LEU A 1019 -19.09 37.86 -23.36
CA LEU A 1019 -19.62 38.29 -24.65
C LEU A 1019 -18.93 37.66 -25.86
N SER A 1020 -17.73 37.12 -25.70
CA SER A 1020 -17.03 36.46 -26.80
C SER A 1020 -16.07 35.40 -26.31
N LEU A 1021 -15.95 34.34 -27.09
CA LEU A 1021 -15.03 33.24 -26.85
C LEU A 1021 -14.10 33.10 -28.06
N VAL A 1022 -12.80 33.03 -27.83
CA VAL A 1022 -11.79 32.87 -28.89
C VAL A 1022 -10.85 31.72 -28.53
N PRO A 1023 -10.84 30.63 -29.31
CA PRO A 1023 -9.82 29.59 -29.18
C PRO A 1023 -8.49 30.03 -29.81
N VAL A 1024 -7.40 29.80 -29.09
CA VAL A 1024 -6.02 30.03 -29.52
C VAL A 1024 -5.31 28.68 -29.56
N LYS A 1025 -4.99 28.23 -30.78
CA LYS A 1025 -4.28 26.98 -31.04
C LYS A 1025 -2.78 27.19 -30.83
N LYS A 1026 -2.09 26.18 -30.28
CA LYS A 1026 -0.63 26.22 -30.08
C LYS A 1026 0.13 26.18 -31.42
N GLU A 1027 -0.39 25.47 -32.41
CA GLU A 1027 0.14 25.36 -33.78
C GLU A 1027 0.05 26.65 -34.60
N GLU A 1028 -0.74 27.63 -34.14
CA GLU A 1028 -0.90 28.93 -34.81
C GLU A 1028 0.08 30.00 -34.30
N GLU A 1029 0.98 29.65 -33.36
CA GLU A 1029 2.04 30.55 -32.88
C GLU A 1029 2.96 30.96 -34.05
N GLY A 1030 2.84 32.23 -34.47
CA GLY A 1030 3.61 32.82 -35.58
C GLY A 1030 2.79 33.20 -36.81
N LYS A 1031 1.58 32.62 -37.01
CA LYS A 1031 0.74 32.91 -38.19
C LYS A 1031 -0.08 34.19 -38.04
N PHE A 1032 -0.65 34.42 -36.86
CA PHE A 1032 -1.44 35.63 -36.56
C PHE A 1032 -0.67 36.56 -35.61
N LYS A 1033 -0.65 37.86 -35.93
CA LYS A 1033 0.11 38.88 -35.19
C LYS A 1033 -0.78 39.73 -34.27
N TYR A 1034 -2.06 39.88 -34.61
CA TYR A 1034 -2.97 40.79 -33.90
C TYR A 1034 -4.30 40.15 -33.56
N LEU A 1035 -4.94 40.66 -32.49
CA LEU A 1035 -6.35 40.51 -32.21
C LEU A 1035 -7.08 41.80 -32.60
N VAL A 1036 -8.08 41.66 -33.47
CA VAL A 1036 -9.00 42.73 -33.82
C VAL A 1036 -10.30 42.53 -33.06
N MET A 1037 -10.73 43.58 -32.36
CA MET A 1037 -11.92 43.61 -31.49
C MET A 1037 -12.90 44.63 -32.04
N VAL A 1038 -14.19 44.27 -32.14
CA VAL A 1038 -15.26 45.19 -32.52
C VAL A 1038 -16.34 45.25 -31.45
N THR A 1039 -16.84 46.45 -31.19
CA THR A 1039 -17.91 46.75 -30.26
C THR A 1039 -19.27 46.81 -30.96
N LYS A 1040 -20.34 46.75 -30.17
CA LYS A 1040 -21.73 46.86 -30.61
C LYS A 1040 -22.01 48.17 -31.34
N LYS A 1041 -21.46 49.29 -30.86
CA LYS A 1041 -21.59 50.63 -31.50
C LYS A 1041 -20.63 50.84 -32.68
N GLY A 1042 -19.90 49.80 -33.10
CA GLY A 1042 -19.08 49.83 -34.30
C GLY A 1042 -17.70 50.46 -34.13
N ARG A 1043 -17.17 50.58 -32.89
CA ARG A 1043 -15.75 50.85 -32.66
C ARG A 1043 -14.94 49.58 -32.87
N ILE A 1044 -13.80 49.70 -33.55
CA ILE A 1044 -12.87 48.62 -33.85
C ILE A 1044 -11.46 48.94 -33.32
N LYS A 1045 -10.77 47.93 -32.81
CA LYS A 1045 -9.44 48.07 -32.20
C LYS A 1045 -8.57 46.89 -32.62
N LYS A 1046 -7.30 47.17 -32.93
CA LYS A 1046 -6.26 46.16 -33.19
C LYS A 1046 -5.23 46.18 -32.07
N THR A 1047 -4.91 45.03 -31.49
CA THR A 1047 -3.91 44.86 -30.41
C THR A 1047 -2.99 43.69 -30.75
N ALA A 1048 -1.69 43.77 -30.43
CA ALA A 1048 -0.76 42.67 -30.67
C ALA A 1048 -1.16 41.43 -29.85
N LEU A 1049 -1.01 40.24 -30.42
CA LEU A 1049 -1.34 38.98 -29.73
C LEU A 1049 -0.40 38.73 -28.52
N GLU A 1050 0.84 39.23 -28.58
CA GLU A 1050 1.83 39.13 -27.50
C GLU A 1050 1.36 39.76 -26.17
N GLU A 1051 0.53 40.81 -26.24
CA GLU A 1051 -0.09 41.45 -25.07
C GLU A 1051 -1.04 40.51 -24.29
N PHE A 1052 -1.37 39.36 -24.88
CA PHE A 1052 -2.25 38.33 -24.32
C PHE A 1052 -1.53 37.00 -24.07
N LYS A 1053 -0.18 36.97 -24.06
CA LYS A 1053 0.58 35.73 -23.81
C LYS A 1053 0.38 35.18 -22.39
N ASN A 1054 0.25 36.07 -21.40
CA ASN A 1054 0.15 35.72 -19.98
C ASN A 1054 -1.16 36.22 -19.35
N VAL A 1055 -2.31 35.73 -19.83
CA VAL A 1055 -3.62 36.06 -19.22
C VAL A 1055 -3.78 35.29 -17.91
N ARG A 1056 -3.96 36.02 -16.79
CA ARG A 1056 -4.22 35.44 -15.47
C ARG A 1056 -5.68 34.99 -15.36
N LYS A 1057 -6.00 34.09 -14.42
CA LYS A 1057 -7.38 33.67 -14.11
C LYS A 1057 -8.27 34.81 -13.63
N SER A 1058 -7.68 35.84 -13.02
CA SER A 1058 -8.34 37.11 -12.61
C SER A 1058 -8.63 38.06 -13.79
N GLY A 1059 -8.15 37.72 -14.99
CA GLY A 1059 -8.29 38.51 -16.20
C GLY A 1059 -7.35 39.72 -16.31
N ILE A 1060 -7.27 40.26 -17.53
CA ILE A 1060 -6.57 41.51 -17.87
C ILE A 1060 -7.49 42.39 -18.73
N ILE A 1061 -7.26 43.70 -18.74
CA ILE A 1061 -8.01 44.61 -19.63
C ILE A 1061 -7.65 44.30 -21.09
N ALA A 1062 -8.64 44.19 -21.97
CA ALA A 1062 -8.47 44.00 -23.42
C ALA A 1062 -8.88 45.25 -24.22
N ILE A 1063 -9.97 45.92 -23.82
CA ILE A 1063 -10.47 47.14 -24.43
C ILE A 1063 -11.18 48.01 -23.40
N LYS A 1064 -11.01 49.34 -23.48
CA LYS A 1064 -11.80 50.28 -22.68
C LYS A 1064 -13.11 50.60 -23.39
N LEU A 1065 -14.24 50.30 -22.76
CA LEU A 1065 -15.58 50.51 -23.33
C LEU A 1065 -16.19 51.83 -22.85
N GLU A 1066 -16.95 52.48 -23.73
CA GLU A 1066 -17.76 53.66 -23.38
C GLU A 1066 -19.07 53.23 -22.71
N LYS A 1067 -19.71 54.13 -21.96
CA LYS A 1067 -20.95 53.84 -21.24
C LYS A 1067 -22.04 53.33 -22.21
N GLY A 1068 -22.56 52.13 -21.94
CA GLY A 1068 -23.57 51.46 -22.77
C GLY A 1068 -23.06 50.91 -24.11
N ASP A 1069 -21.75 50.84 -24.33
CA ASP A 1069 -21.15 50.04 -25.41
C ASP A 1069 -20.66 48.70 -24.86
N MET A 1070 -20.56 47.69 -25.72
CA MET A 1070 -20.15 46.34 -25.33
C MET A 1070 -19.32 45.69 -26.43
N LEU A 1071 -18.34 44.89 -26.04
CA LEU A 1071 -17.53 44.14 -27.00
C LEU A 1071 -18.41 43.07 -27.69
N LYS A 1072 -18.40 43.00 -29.02
CA LYS A 1072 -19.28 42.08 -29.77
C LYS A 1072 -18.55 40.87 -30.33
N LYS A 1073 -17.39 41.06 -30.95
CA LYS A 1073 -16.64 39.99 -31.60
C LYS A 1073 -15.14 40.29 -31.57
N VAL A 1074 -14.34 39.24 -31.47
CA VAL A 1074 -12.88 39.29 -31.55
C VAL A 1074 -12.41 38.28 -32.59
N VAL A 1075 -11.47 38.67 -33.44
CA VAL A 1075 -10.89 37.82 -34.50
C VAL A 1075 -9.37 37.95 -34.52
N LYS A 1076 -8.68 36.91 -34.99
CA LYS A 1076 -7.23 36.86 -35.16
C LYS A 1076 -6.87 37.36 -36.57
N THR A 1077 -5.81 38.15 -36.71
CA THR A 1077 -5.38 38.73 -38.00
C THR A 1077 -3.86 38.73 -38.17
N THR A 1078 -3.39 38.73 -39.42
CA THR A 1078 -1.95 38.73 -39.75
C THR A 1078 -1.35 40.13 -39.88
N GLY A 1079 -2.18 41.17 -40.03
CA GLY A 1079 -1.76 42.56 -40.27
C GLY A 1079 -2.05 43.06 -41.69
N GLU A 1080 -2.27 42.13 -42.63
CA GLU A 1080 -2.46 42.44 -44.05
C GLU A 1080 -3.87 42.13 -44.57
N ASN A 1081 -4.76 41.65 -43.70
CA ASN A 1081 -6.06 41.16 -44.12
C ASN A 1081 -7.05 42.30 -44.40
N ASP A 1082 -8.18 41.95 -45.02
CA ASP A 1082 -9.37 42.80 -45.06
C ASP A 1082 -10.31 42.41 -43.93
N ILE A 1083 -10.94 43.40 -43.29
CA ILE A 1083 -11.96 43.17 -42.26
C ILE A 1083 -13.34 43.41 -42.87
N ILE A 1084 -14.26 42.47 -42.66
CA ILE A 1084 -15.67 42.65 -42.98
C ILE A 1084 -16.51 42.73 -41.69
N LEU A 1085 -17.28 43.79 -41.54
CA LEU A 1085 -18.26 43.96 -40.45
C LEU A 1085 -19.66 43.85 -41.01
N THR A 1086 -20.53 43.09 -40.32
CA THR A 1086 -21.94 42.92 -40.67
C THR A 1086 -22.83 43.46 -39.56
N THR A 1087 -23.89 44.19 -39.92
CA THR A 1087 -24.86 44.79 -39.00
C THR A 1087 -26.20 44.06 -38.99
N LYS A 1088 -26.95 44.26 -37.91
CA LYS A 1088 -28.26 43.65 -37.67
C LYS A 1088 -29.26 43.93 -38.79
N ASN A 1089 -29.25 45.15 -39.31
CA ASN A 1089 -30.18 45.62 -40.35
C ASN A 1089 -29.73 45.24 -41.77
N GLY A 1090 -28.73 44.37 -41.92
CA GLY A 1090 -28.32 43.84 -43.20
C GLY A 1090 -27.40 44.76 -43.99
N ILE A 1091 -26.52 45.50 -43.31
CA ILE A 1091 -25.42 46.24 -43.93
C ILE A 1091 -24.11 45.51 -43.66
N ALA A 1092 -23.21 45.49 -44.65
CA ALA A 1092 -21.85 45.02 -44.48
C ALA A 1092 -20.84 46.05 -45.01
N ILE A 1093 -19.73 46.25 -44.31
CA ILE A 1093 -18.60 47.06 -44.77
C ILE A 1093 -17.34 46.21 -44.78
N ARG A 1094 -16.57 46.30 -45.87
CA ARG A 1094 -15.26 45.67 -46.03
C ARG A 1094 -14.21 46.76 -46.16
N PHE A 1095 -13.14 46.72 -45.38
CA PHE A 1095 -12.05 47.69 -45.41
C PHE A 1095 -10.72 47.02 -45.03
N LYS A 1096 -9.58 47.65 -45.32
CA LYS A 1096 -8.25 47.08 -45.07
C LYS A 1096 -7.90 47.13 -43.58
N GLU A 1097 -7.32 46.06 -43.03
CA GLU A 1097 -6.83 46.04 -41.64
C GLU A 1097 -5.71 47.08 -41.40
N LYS A 1098 -4.95 47.43 -42.45
CA LYS A 1098 -3.93 48.49 -42.42
C LYS A 1098 -4.51 49.86 -42.03
N ASP A 1099 -5.82 50.09 -42.25
CA ASP A 1099 -6.52 51.33 -41.84
C ASP A 1099 -6.78 51.42 -40.31
N ILE A 1100 -6.43 50.36 -39.57
CA ILE A 1100 -6.48 50.31 -38.10
C ILE A 1100 -5.05 50.25 -37.59
N ARG A 1101 -4.59 51.30 -36.90
CA ARG A 1101 -3.30 51.26 -36.20
C ARG A 1101 -3.34 50.29 -35.00
N PRO A 1102 -2.27 49.53 -34.72
CA PRO A 1102 -2.13 48.80 -33.45
C PRO A 1102 -2.23 49.76 -32.26
N MET A 1103 -2.90 49.34 -31.19
CA MET A 1103 -3.03 50.11 -29.94
C MET A 1103 -2.84 49.19 -28.74
N GLY A 1104 -2.43 49.75 -27.60
CA GLY A 1104 -2.33 49.02 -26.34
C GLY A 1104 -3.69 48.62 -25.74
N ARG A 1105 -3.67 47.71 -24.77
CA ARG A 1105 -4.85 47.11 -24.12
C ARG A 1105 -5.84 48.12 -23.50
N SER A 1106 -5.39 49.25 -23.00
CA SER A 1106 -6.26 50.28 -22.39
C SER A 1106 -6.98 51.22 -23.36
N ALA A 1107 -6.70 51.16 -24.68
CA ALA A 1107 -7.33 52.02 -25.67
C ALA A 1107 -8.79 51.61 -26.00
N ALA A 1108 -9.62 52.57 -26.41
CA ALA A 1108 -11.04 52.38 -26.77
C ALA A 1108 -11.29 52.06 -28.26
N GLY A 1109 -10.26 52.16 -29.10
CA GLY A 1109 -10.37 51.90 -30.55
C GLY A 1109 -10.94 53.06 -31.37
N VAL A 1110 -11.02 52.85 -32.68
CA VAL A 1110 -11.42 53.81 -33.73
C VAL A 1110 -12.75 53.39 -34.37
N LYS A 1111 -13.43 54.27 -35.08
CA LYS A 1111 -14.75 53.98 -35.69
C LYS A 1111 -14.67 53.00 -36.87
N GLY A 1112 -15.10 51.75 -36.74
CA GLY A 1112 -15.07 50.74 -37.80
C GLY A 1112 -16.14 50.90 -38.88
N VAL A 1113 -17.36 51.25 -38.49
CA VAL A 1113 -18.52 51.43 -39.39
C VAL A 1113 -19.40 52.59 -38.93
N ASN A 1114 -20.07 53.27 -39.86
CA ASN A 1114 -21.10 54.25 -39.53
C ASN A 1114 -22.46 53.58 -39.39
N LEU A 1115 -22.96 53.43 -38.16
CA LEU A 1115 -24.25 52.83 -37.87
C LEU A 1115 -25.39 53.87 -37.93
N LYS A 1116 -26.52 53.48 -38.51
CA LYS A 1116 -27.77 54.25 -38.42
C LYS A 1116 -28.42 54.04 -37.04
N LYS A 1117 -29.30 54.95 -36.63
CA LYS A 1117 -30.02 54.87 -35.34
C LYS A 1117 -30.74 53.52 -35.21
N GLY A 1118 -30.44 52.76 -34.15
CA GLY A 1118 -31.02 51.44 -33.88
C GLY A 1118 -30.35 50.26 -34.61
N ASP A 1119 -29.30 50.50 -35.41
CA ASP A 1119 -28.47 49.43 -35.98
C ASP A 1119 -27.28 49.10 -35.06
N GLU A 1120 -26.81 47.86 -35.11
CA GLU A 1120 -25.72 47.37 -34.28
C GLU A 1120 -24.87 46.35 -35.07
N VAL A 1121 -23.59 46.26 -34.74
CA VAL A 1121 -22.72 45.22 -35.33
C VAL A 1121 -23.13 43.86 -34.76
N VAL A 1122 -23.27 42.86 -35.64
CA VAL A 1122 -23.62 41.48 -35.26
C VAL A 1122 -22.53 40.47 -35.60
N GLY A 1123 -21.68 40.76 -36.58
CA GLY A 1123 -20.59 39.88 -36.98
C GLY A 1123 -19.37 40.64 -37.48
N MET A 1124 -18.21 40.01 -37.33
CA MET A 1124 -16.93 40.44 -37.88
C MET A 1124 -16.19 39.20 -38.37
N ASP A 1125 -15.59 39.28 -39.54
CA ASP A 1125 -14.73 38.24 -40.08
C ASP A 1125 -13.56 38.81 -40.87
N VAL A 1126 -12.58 37.96 -41.16
CA VAL A 1126 -11.29 38.32 -41.76
C VAL A 1126 -11.19 37.68 -43.14
N ILE A 1127 -11.11 38.53 -44.15
CA ILE A 1127 -10.95 38.14 -45.55
C ILE A 1127 -9.45 38.14 -45.87
N SER A 1128 -8.90 36.98 -46.25
CA SER A 1128 -7.49 36.91 -46.64
C SER A 1128 -7.27 37.59 -47.98
N SER A 1129 -6.28 38.47 -48.06
CA SER A 1129 -5.80 39.04 -49.29
C SER A 1129 -4.85 38.04 -49.96
N PHE A 1130 -5.26 37.38 -51.04
CA PHE A 1130 -4.36 36.61 -51.90
C PHE A 1130 -3.52 37.55 -52.77
N ALA A 1131 -2.75 38.44 -52.14
CA ALA A 1131 -1.99 39.50 -52.79
C ALA A 1131 -0.50 39.41 -52.44
N SER A 1132 0.10 38.27 -52.77
CA SER A 1132 1.54 38.10 -53.00
C SER A 1132 1.74 36.66 -53.47
N ASP A 1133 1.86 36.46 -54.78
CA ASP A 1133 2.54 35.36 -55.48
C ASP A 1133 1.85 35.14 -56.84
N GLU A 1134 2.18 36.03 -57.78
CA GLU A 1134 1.90 35.82 -59.21
C GLU A 1134 2.80 34.72 -59.84
N ALA A 1135 3.65 34.05 -59.05
CA ALA A 1135 4.71 33.19 -59.57
C ALA A 1135 4.39 31.68 -59.61
N THR A 1136 3.26 31.20 -59.07
CA THR A 1136 2.94 29.76 -59.05
C THR A 1136 1.46 29.48 -59.32
N ALA A 1137 0.92 30.09 -60.38
CA ALA A 1137 -0.38 29.71 -60.91
C ALA A 1137 -0.23 28.56 -61.93
N ASP A 1138 0.15 27.37 -61.45
CA ASP A 1138 -0.10 26.16 -62.24
C ASP A 1138 -1.57 25.75 -62.02
N LYS A 1139 -2.38 25.91 -63.09
CA LYS A 1139 -3.74 25.37 -63.25
C LYS A 1139 -4.76 25.63 -62.11
N GLY A 1140 -5.23 26.88 -62.05
CA GLY A 1140 -6.66 27.18 -62.18
C GLY A 1140 -7.64 26.71 -61.08
N LYS A 1141 -7.57 27.31 -59.89
CA LYS A 1141 -8.75 27.77 -59.11
C LYS A 1141 -8.27 28.57 -57.89
N ARG A 1142 -8.40 29.90 -57.94
CA ARG A 1142 -8.30 30.72 -56.71
C ARG A 1142 -9.42 30.25 -55.76
N PRO A 1143 -9.15 30.00 -54.47
CA PRO A 1143 -10.22 29.66 -53.53
C PRO A 1143 -11.17 30.86 -53.44
N LYS A 1144 -12.38 30.70 -53.97
CA LYS A 1144 -13.45 31.68 -53.80
C LYS A 1144 -13.82 31.79 -52.32
N GLN A 1145 -14.14 32.99 -51.88
CA GLN A 1145 -14.58 33.22 -50.51
C GLN A 1145 -16.02 33.71 -50.53
N TYR A 1146 -16.82 33.23 -49.59
CA TYR A 1146 -18.23 33.58 -49.46
C TYR A 1146 -18.51 34.13 -48.07
N LEU A 1147 -19.43 35.08 -47.97
CA LEU A 1147 -20.02 35.49 -46.71
C LEU A 1147 -21.34 34.74 -46.52
N LEU A 1148 -21.41 33.89 -45.50
CA LEU A 1148 -22.63 33.28 -45.00
C LEU A 1148 -23.29 34.24 -44.01
N VAL A 1149 -24.58 34.50 -44.19
CA VAL A 1149 -25.41 35.22 -43.22
C VAL A 1149 -26.60 34.38 -42.82
N VAL A 1150 -26.88 34.33 -41.52
CA VAL A 1150 -28.02 33.62 -40.91
C VAL A 1150 -28.88 34.63 -40.15
N MET A 1151 -30.18 34.55 -40.35
CA MET A 1151 -31.20 35.49 -39.86
C MET A 1151 -32.09 34.84 -38.80
N GLU A 1152 -32.70 35.67 -37.96
CA GLU A 1152 -33.39 35.28 -36.72
C GLU A 1152 -34.49 34.21 -36.93
N ASN A 1153 -35.20 34.24 -38.06
CA ASN A 1153 -36.29 33.28 -38.34
C ASN A 1153 -35.82 32.04 -39.11
N GLY A 1154 -34.53 31.68 -39.03
CA GLY A 1154 -34.00 30.45 -39.63
C GLY A 1154 -33.73 30.52 -41.13
N TYR A 1155 -33.60 31.72 -41.69
CA TYR A 1155 -33.19 31.94 -43.09
C TYR A 1155 -31.70 32.24 -43.18
N GLY A 1156 -31.05 31.85 -44.28
CA GLY A 1156 -29.68 32.28 -44.55
C GLY A 1156 -29.26 32.09 -46.00
N LYS A 1157 -28.10 32.64 -46.33
CA LYS A 1157 -27.57 32.64 -47.70
C LYS A 1157 -26.06 32.78 -47.71
N ARG A 1158 -25.45 32.27 -48.78
CA ARG A 1158 -24.05 32.51 -49.12
C ARG A 1158 -23.97 33.58 -50.20
N THR A 1159 -23.02 34.50 -50.09
CA THR A 1159 -22.78 35.52 -51.12
C THR A 1159 -21.29 35.66 -51.37
N ASP A 1160 -20.90 35.67 -52.64
CA ASP A 1160 -19.50 35.82 -53.06
C ASP A 1160 -18.88 37.13 -52.51
N ILE A 1161 -17.69 37.03 -51.92
CA ILE A 1161 -17.00 38.16 -51.30
C ILE A 1161 -16.66 39.26 -52.30
N ASN A 1162 -16.51 38.92 -53.59
CA ASN A 1162 -16.21 39.87 -54.66
C ASN A 1162 -17.34 40.87 -54.89
N GLN A 1163 -18.56 40.55 -54.45
CA GLN A 1163 -19.66 41.50 -54.50
C GLN A 1163 -19.52 42.60 -53.43
N TYR A 1164 -18.65 42.44 -52.44
CA TYR A 1164 -18.38 43.43 -51.39
C TYR A 1164 -17.14 44.26 -51.72
N LYS A 1165 -17.36 45.44 -52.30
CA LYS A 1165 -16.28 46.40 -52.57
C LYS A 1165 -15.59 46.87 -51.29
N VAL A 1166 -14.27 46.97 -51.35
CA VAL A 1166 -13.45 47.57 -50.29
C VAL A 1166 -13.76 49.07 -50.21
N GLN A 1167 -14.01 49.55 -49.00
CA GLN A 1167 -14.30 50.94 -48.65
C GLN A 1167 -13.33 51.41 -47.57
N GLY A 1168 -13.29 52.72 -47.29
CA GLY A 1168 -12.59 53.24 -46.12
C GLY A 1168 -13.27 52.84 -44.81
N ARG A 1169 -12.47 52.59 -43.76
CA ARG A 1169 -12.96 52.34 -42.40
C ARG A 1169 -13.88 53.49 -41.94
N GLY A 1170 -15.04 53.15 -41.36
CA GLY A 1170 -16.02 54.13 -40.89
C GLY A 1170 -17.05 54.57 -41.95
N GLY A 1171 -17.06 53.96 -43.13
CA GLY A 1171 -18.10 54.16 -44.15
C GLY A 1171 -19.48 53.63 -43.74
N SER A 1172 -20.50 53.92 -44.56
CA SER A 1172 -21.89 53.49 -44.34
C SER A 1172 -22.17 52.03 -44.71
N GLY A 1173 -21.21 51.35 -45.36
CA GLY A 1173 -21.38 49.97 -45.84
C GLY A 1173 -22.36 49.83 -47.00
N ILE A 1174 -22.55 48.59 -47.45
CA ILE A 1174 -23.45 48.19 -48.54
C ILE A 1174 -24.44 47.14 -48.04
N LYS A 1175 -25.61 47.05 -48.68
CA LYS A 1175 -26.64 46.07 -48.30
C LYS A 1175 -26.13 44.64 -48.54
N THR A 1176 -26.31 43.78 -47.53
CA THR A 1176 -25.88 42.37 -47.48
C THR A 1176 -27.03 41.38 -47.38
N ALA A 1177 -28.22 41.81 -46.96
CA ALA A 1177 -29.45 41.01 -46.93
C ALA A 1177 -30.67 41.93 -46.99
N LYS A 1178 -31.80 41.43 -47.53
CA LYS A 1178 -33.08 42.14 -47.47
C LYS A 1178 -33.85 41.68 -46.23
N ILE A 1179 -33.74 42.47 -45.15
CA ILE A 1179 -34.45 42.21 -43.89
C ILE A 1179 -35.95 42.46 -44.08
N THR A 1180 -36.76 41.47 -43.72
CA THR A 1180 -38.23 41.51 -43.74
C THR A 1180 -38.79 40.85 -42.49
N PRO A 1181 -40.08 41.05 -42.15
CA PRO A 1181 -40.71 40.33 -41.04
C PRO A 1181 -40.60 38.80 -41.16
N LYS A 1182 -40.53 38.27 -42.38
CA LYS A 1182 -40.36 36.83 -42.66
C LYS A 1182 -38.97 36.32 -42.29
N THR A 1183 -37.91 37.09 -42.55
CA THR A 1183 -36.53 36.66 -42.31
C THR A 1183 -36.05 36.99 -40.89
N GLY A 1184 -36.53 38.10 -40.33
CA GLY A 1184 -35.95 38.71 -39.13
C GLY A 1184 -34.57 39.34 -39.40
N PRO A 1185 -33.98 40.00 -38.39
CA PRO A 1185 -32.64 40.59 -38.46
C PRO A 1185 -31.54 39.52 -38.62
N ILE A 1186 -30.33 39.93 -39.01
CA ILE A 1186 -29.16 39.04 -39.04
C ILE A 1186 -28.72 38.73 -37.60
N VAL A 1187 -28.44 37.44 -37.33
CA VAL A 1187 -27.94 36.95 -36.03
C VAL A 1187 -26.48 36.53 -36.13
N MET A 1188 -26.06 35.96 -37.26
CA MET A 1188 -24.69 35.47 -37.48
C MET A 1188 -24.22 35.83 -38.89
N ALA A 1189 -22.94 36.18 -39.00
CA ALA A 1189 -22.24 36.28 -40.27
C ALA A 1189 -20.85 35.63 -40.13
N CYS A 1190 -20.46 34.79 -41.08
CA CYS A 1190 -19.14 34.16 -41.12
C CYS A 1190 -18.64 34.01 -42.57
N LYS A 1191 -17.32 33.98 -42.75
CA LYS A 1191 -16.63 33.68 -44.01
C LYS A 1191 -16.58 32.16 -44.22
N LEU A 1192 -16.71 31.74 -45.48
CA LEU A 1192 -16.51 30.39 -45.98
C LEU A 1192 -15.48 30.41 -47.13
N GLU A 1193 -14.72 29.33 -47.35
CA GLU A 1193 -13.74 29.19 -48.45
C GLU A 1193 -14.13 28.06 -49.43
N ASP A 1194 -13.80 28.15 -50.72
CA ASP A 1194 -14.31 27.26 -51.80
C ASP A 1194 -13.82 25.80 -51.71
N ILE A 1195 -12.78 25.51 -50.93
CA ILE A 1195 -12.31 24.14 -50.66
C ILE A 1195 -13.29 23.42 -49.71
N ALA A 1196 -14.23 24.14 -49.10
CA ALA A 1196 -15.19 23.68 -48.12
C ALA A 1196 -16.52 23.16 -48.71
N ASP A 1197 -16.46 22.26 -49.70
CA ASP A 1197 -17.63 21.46 -50.06
C ASP A 1197 -18.00 20.42 -48.96
N GLU A 1198 -17.18 20.35 -47.90
CA GLU A 1198 -17.30 19.46 -46.73
C GLU A 1198 -17.60 20.21 -45.41
N GLU A 1199 -17.78 21.54 -45.42
CA GLU A 1199 -18.15 22.27 -44.19
C GLU A 1199 -19.64 22.09 -43.82
N ASP A 1200 -19.88 21.87 -42.53
CA ASP A 1200 -21.22 21.77 -41.95
C ASP A 1200 -21.58 23.01 -41.14
N LEU A 1201 -22.76 23.56 -41.37
CA LEU A 1201 -23.33 24.61 -40.54
C LEU A 1201 -24.14 24.00 -39.41
N ILE A 1202 -23.77 24.32 -38.17
CA ILE A 1202 -24.61 24.07 -36.99
C ILE A 1202 -25.30 25.36 -36.56
N VAL A 1203 -26.62 25.31 -36.42
CA VAL A 1203 -27.45 26.41 -35.91
C VAL A 1203 -28.22 25.94 -34.69
N ILE A 1204 -28.28 26.78 -33.65
CA ILE A 1204 -29.06 26.54 -32.44
C ILE A 1204 -30.15 27.61 -32.26
N SER A 1205 -31.35 27.17 -31.88
CA SER A 1205 -32.48 28.04 -31.52
C SER A 1205 -32.46 28.46 -30.05
N ARG A 1206 -33.25 29.48 -29.70
CA ARG A 1206 -33.39 29.95 -28.30
C ARG A 1206 -33.99 28.89 -27.39
N LYS A 1207 -34.89 28.06 -27.91
CA LYS A 1207 -35.44 26.89 -27.18
C LYS A 1207 -34.52 25.65 -27.22
N GLY A 1208 -33.29 25.78 -27.70
CA GLY A 1208 -32.28 24.72 -27.66
C GLY A 1208 -32.40 23.65 -28.74
N GLN A 1209 -33.17 23.88 -29.81
CA GLN A 1209 -33.20 23.01 -30.99
C GLN A 1209 -31.91 23.22 -31.80
N VAL A 1210 -31.22 22.15 -32.17
CA VAL A 1210 -29.96 22.21 -32.94
C VAL A 1210 -30.14 21.50 -34.27
N ILE A 1211 -29.72 22.14 -35.35
CA ILE A 1211 -29.63 21.55 -36.68
C ILE A 1211 -28.19 21.62 -37.19
N ARG A 1212 -27.67 20.50 -37.69
CA ARG A 1212 -26.40 20.40 -38.44
C ARG A 1212 -26.75 20.17 -39.90
N THR A 1213 -26.28 21.02 -40.83
CA THR A 1213 -26.60 20.91 -42.25
C THR A 1213 -25.42 21.34 -43.11
N GLY A 1214 -25.13 20.59 -44.18
CA GLY A 1214 -24.04 20.92 -45.08
C GLY A 1214 -24.20 22.30 -45.71
N VAL A 1215 -23.14 23.11 -45.66
CA VAL A 1215 -23.08 24.48 -46.16
C VAL A 1215 -23.42 24.54 -47.66
N LYS A 1216 -23.06 23.49 -48.42
CA LYS A 1216 -23.40 23.33 -49.84
C LYS A 1216 -24.90 23.42 -50.14
N SER A 1217 -25.75 22.99 -49.20
CA SER A 1217 -27.22 23.05 -49.36
C SER A 1217 -27.81 24.46 -49.25
N ILE A 1218 -27.03 25.42 -48.73
CA ILE A 1218 -27.43 26.82 -48.60
C ILE A 1218 -27.17 27.52 -49.93
N SER A 1219 -28.20 28.15 -50.51
CA SER A 1219 -28.09 28.72 -51.85
C SER A 1219 -27.11 29.89 -51.91
N LEU A 1220 -26.29 29.90 -52.97
CA LEU A 1220 -25.46 31.03 -53.36
C LEU A 1220 -26.35 32.09 -54.01
N LEU A 1221 -26.48 33.25 -53.39
CA LEU A 1221 -27.36 34.33 -53.84
C LEU A 1221 -26.63 35.67 -53.77
N GLY A 1222 -27.10 36.64 -54.55
CA GLY A 1222 -26.59 38.01 -54.52
C GLY A 1222 -26.78 38.71 -53.17
N ARG A 1223 -26.09 39.84 -53.00
CA ARG A 1223 -26.11 40.63 -51.74
C ARG A 1223 -27.51 41.02 -51.26
N ALA A 1224 -28.35 41.64 -52.07
CA ALA A 1224 -29.63 42.20 -51.63
C ALA A 1224 -30.82 41.21 -51.65
N THR A 1225 -30.61 39.94 -51.24
CA THR A 1225 -31.64 38.88 -51.26
C THR A 1225 -32.05 38.41 -49.86
N GLN A 1226 -33.13 37.62 -49.76
CA GLN A 1226 -33.69 37.13 -48.48
C GLN A 1226 -33.11 35.80 -47.99
N GLY A 1227 -32.48 35.01 -48.87
CA GLY A 1227 -31.95 33.69 -48.51
C GLY A 1227 -33.00 32.56 -48.51
N VAL A 1228 -32.51 31.37 -48.16
CA VAL A 1228 -33.29 30.13 -48.10
C VAL A 1228 -33.47 29.68 -46.65
N ARG A 1229 -34.48 28.84 -46.38
CA ARG A 1229 -34.72 28.32 -45.04
C ARG A 1229 -33.66 27.27 -44.67
N ILE A 1230 -32.93 27.52 -43.59
CA ILE A 1230 -31.92 26.64 -42.99
C ILE A 1230 -32.58 25.74 -41.94
N MET A 1231 -33.38 26.33 -41.05
CA MET A 1231 -34.02 25.65 -39.92
C MET A 1231 -35.52 25.95 -39.90
N ARG A 1232 -36.35 24.95 -39.63
CA ARG A 1232 -37.77 25.17 -39.35
C ARG A 1232 -37.96 25.34 -37.85
N LEU A 1233 -38.23 26.57 -37.42
CA LEU A 1233 -38.49 26.92 -36.03
C LEU A 1233 -39.96 26.68 -35.66
N GLU A 1234 -40.20 26.42 -34.38
CA GLU A 1234 -41.55 26.41 -33.80
C GLU A 1234 -42.07 27.84 -33.57
N ASP A 1235 -43.38 27.98 -33.38
CA ASP A 1235 -43.99 29.28 -33.12
C ASP A 1235 -43.40 29.92 -31.85
N GLY A 1236 -42.96 31.17 -31.99
CA GLY A 1236 -42.27 31.93 -30.95
C GLY A 1236 -40.79 31.55 -30.73
N ASP A 1237 -40.22 30.60 -31.47
CA ASP A 1237 -38.79 30.28 -31.41
C ASP A 1237 -37.98 31.05 -32.46
N LYS A 1238 -36.71 31.30 -32.17
CA LYS A 1238 -35.79 32.14 -32.95
C LYS A 1238 -34.39 31.54 -32.95
N VAL A 1239 -33.60 31.77 -34.00
CA VAL A 1239 -32.18 31.41 -34.01
C VAL A 1239 -31.44 32.23 -32.94
N ALA A 1240 -30.62 31.53 -32.13
CA ALA A 1240 -29.80 32.15 -31.09
C ALA A 1240 -28.36 32.36 -31.57
N SER A 1241 -27.73 31.33 -32.14
CA SER A 1241 -26.33 31.34 -32.57
C SER A 1241 -26.04 30.23 -33.57
N GLY A 1242 -24.83 30.20 -34.14
CA GLY A 1242 -24.38 29.14 -35.04
C GLY A 1242 -22.86 29.14 -35.22
N ALA A 1243 -22.33 28.03 -35.75
CA ALA A 1243 -20.92 27.84 -36.07
C ALA A 1243 -20.77 26.94 -37.31
N CYS A 1244 -19.68 27.11 -38.06
CA CYS A 1244 -19.28 26.19 -39.13
C CYS A 1244 -18.26 25.19 -38.59
N LEU A 1245 -18.39 23.92 -38.99
CA LEU A 1245 -17.47 22.82 -38.75
C LEU A 1245 -16.72 22.53 -40.04
N ASN A 1246 -15.40 22.38 -39.94
CA ASN A 1246 -14.58 21.78 -40.97
C ASN A 1246 -14.45 20.31 -40.59
N ASP A 1247 -15.07 19.40 -41.35
CA ASP A 1247 -14.88 17.96 -41.15
C ASP A 1247 -13.47 17.52 -41.58
#